data_AF-A0A3C0VJA7-F1
#
_entry.id   AF-A0A3C0VJA7-F1
#
_cell.length_a   1.000
_cell.length_b   1.000
_cell.length_c   1.000
_cell.angle_alpha   90.00
_cell.angle_beta   90.00
_cell.angle_gamma   90.00
#
_symmetry.space_group_name_H-M   'P 1'
#
loop_
_entity.id
_entity.type
_entity.pdbx_description
1 polymer ?
#
loop_
_entity_poly.entity_id
_entity_poly.type
_entity_poly.pdbx_seq_one_letter_code
_entity_poly.pdbx_strand_id
1 'polypeptide(L)'
;MQAEIAKALPAVGEGRKAALPAAREAFRKAEADVAAAQAPLNKIEEARALVGHAKGKWLGGAEKGLAEAEAMRQKAVTPAEREAAEKERVKWQADKEAGLKALAERQAALDAAQADEPKYIQASQAAKAALAAAEANELKAAKDAIAGVMPFLSSDELDAKLVACVVLAQATPRGLAEFAQQGREQEALVGELLADGDLMKQMLVADGAKGGKYGHAMAIYAAIQKASSKAKEGLFQRLALAISLEHAVPIAQSNPEADTNAPAVVDPVKRYLHFEKAYLDGELDPAFKSLSAWEYRMAVNGDEPDHILAWGREMLRNYRPDHVLNPDYGWRYSGAVRTDVRYGSQNVKYDRPELQKYQNIILNGGVCGRRAFFGRFILRSFGIPTVPRPQTGHAALAHWTPDGWVINLGANWGSGRVDNGPDTIFLLRTQARKHPADFLKVLRAQWVGDALGEQKYNGSREGSGGLWSVMAHFAQKAIVADAKSLQLAARGTQLGEADESAETRAAAVAKATVTDADKRIVTGPNGAITIPAAACGGGNQLVKSFLGGQQMICGGPFTCVVDVPKAGTYALTARVVTVHSDTRLLLTPNDAKAPVDMPIPFTLGAWQQTAPVEVTLSEGKNTLAFTNPTAAFALKDLTLTPGK
;
A
#
# COMPACT_ATOMS: atom_id res chain seq x y z
N MET A 1 29.71 -28.94 -15.63
CA MET A 1 29.21 -27.70 -14.99
C MET A 1 29.49 -27.62 -13.49
N GLN A 2 28.75 -28.27 -12.58
CA GLN A 2 28.96 -28.12 -11.13
C GLN A 2 30.41 -28.39 -10.68
N ALA A 3 31.01 -29.49 -11.15
CA ALA A 3 32.41 -29.82 -10.84
C ALA A 3 33.41 -28.76 -11.36
N GLU A 4 33.15 -28.17 -12.52
CA GLU A 4 33.98 -27.09 -13.08
C GLU A 4 33.82 -25.80 -12.29
N ILE A 5 32.59 -25.45 -11.90
CA ILE A 5 32.32 -24.29 -11.04
C ILE A 5 33.08 -24.47 -9.74
N ALA A 6 32.91 -25.61 -9.04
CA ALA A 6 33.60 -25.89 -7.78
C ALA A 6 35.13 -25.81 -7.91
N LYS A 7 35.70 -26.30 -9.02
CA LYS A 7 37.14 -26.21 -9.30
C LYS A 7 37.63 -24.77 -9.54
N ALA A 8 36.78 -23.91 -10.08
CA ALA A 8 37.11 -22.52 -10.39
C ALA A 8 36.90 -21.56 -9.21
N LEU A 9 36.29 -22.01 -8.11
CA LEU A 9 36.06 -21.16 -6.94
C LEU A 9 37.37 -20.84 -6.21
N PRO A 10 37.55 -19.59 -5.76
CA PRO A 10 38.69 -19.23 -4.93
C PRO A 10 38.62 -19.96 -3.59
N ALA A 11 39.78 -20.37 -3.07
CA ALA A 11 39.88 -20.87 -1.71
C ALA A 11 39.59 -19.74 -0.72
N VAL A 12 38.54 -19.90 0.09
CA VAL A 12 38.28 -19.02 1.22
C VAL A 12 39.12 -19.50 2.40
N GLY A 13 40.04 -18.67 2.90
CA GLY A 13 40.91 -19.05 4.02
C GLY A 13 40.12 -19.39 5.29
N GLU A 14 40.55 -20.42 6.02
CA GLU A 14 39.84 -20.94 7.21
C GLU A 14 39.58 -19.87 8.29
N GLY A 15 40.54 -18.97 8.52
CA GLY A 15 40.35 -17.85 9.45
C GLY A 15 39.19 -16.91 9.06
N ARG A 16 38.97 -16.69 7.75
CA ARG A 16 37.84 -15.89 7.25
C ARG A 16 36.53 -16.67 7.33
N LYS A 17 36.56 -17.98 7.08
CA LYS A 17 35.39 -18.85 7.25
C LYS A 17 34.89 -18.88 8.71
N ALA A 18 35.79 -18.77 9.69
CA ALA A 18 35.44 -18.78 11.10
C ALA A 18 35.04 -17.40 11.67
N ALA A 19 35.65 -16.31 11.18
CA ALA A 19 35.44 -14.96 11.73
C ALA A 19 34.01 -14.45 11.56
N LEU A 20 33.39 -14.65 10.39
CA LEU A 20 32.03 -14.17 10.13
C LEU A 20 30.97 -14.90 11.00
N PRO A 21 30.95 -16.24 11.10
CA PRO A 21 30.09 -16.94 12.05
C PRO A 21 30.24 -16.45 13.51
N ALA A 22 31.47 -16.26 13.99
CA ALA A 22 31.71 -15.77 15.36
C ALA A 22 31.16 -14.35 15.57
N ALA A 23 31.35 -13.46 14.59
CA ALA A 23 30.79 -12.10 14.67
C ALA A 23 29.25 -12.10 14.64
N ARG A 24 28.63 -13.01 13.89
CA ARG A 24 27.17 -13.20 13.86
C ARG A 24 26.63 -13.68 15.20
N GLU A 25 27.29 -14.65 15.83
CA GLU A 25 26.91 -15.15 17.15
C GLU A 25 26.97 -14.02 18.19
N ALA A 26 28.04 -13.21 18.16
CA ALA A 26 28.16 -12.03 19.01
C ALA A 26 27.04 -10.99 18.75
N PHE A 27 26.70 -10.73 17.49
CA PHE A 27 25.59 -9.84 17.13
C PHE A 27 24.25 -10.34 17.68
N ARG A 28 23.96 -11.64 17.52
CA ARG A 28 22.71 -12.24 18.04
C ARG A 28 22.62 -12.21 19.55
N LYS A 29 23.74 -12.47 20.23
CA LYS A 29 23.81 -12.32 21.68
C LYS A 29 23.50 -10.89 22.11
N ALA A 30 24.09 -9.89 21.44
CA ALA A 30 23.81 -8.49 21.73
C ALA A 30 22.35 -8.10 21.43
N GLU A 31 21.73 -8.66 20.39
CA GLU A 31 20.30 -8.47 20.07
C GLU A 31 19.41 -9.03 21.20
N ALA A 32 19.71 -10.22 21.70
CA ALA A 32 19.03 -10.82 22.84
C ALA A 32 19.23 -10.00 24.14
N ASP A 33 20.44 -9.49 24.36
CA ASP A 33 20.77 -8.64 25.52
C ASP A 33 19.98 -7.32 25.48
N VAL A 34 19.78 -6.71 24.30
CA VAL A 34 18.91 -5.53 24.14
C VAL A 34 17.46 -5.87 24.48
N ALA A 35 16.94 -6.99 23.98
CA ALA A 35 15.57 -7.42 24.28
C ALA A 35 15.38 -7.65 25.79
N ALA A 36 16.35 -8.29 26.44
CA ALA A 36 16.35 -8.52 27.88
C ALA A 36 16.43 -7.20 28.68
N ALA A 37 17.30 -6.27 28.27
CA ALA A 37 17.46 -4.97 28.92
C ALA A 37 16.24 -4.05 28.74
N GLN A 38 15.49 -4.19 27.64
CA GLN A 38 14.30 -3.41 27.33
C GLN A 38 13.03 -3.96 28.02
N ALA A 39 12.98 -5.26 28.33
CA ALA A 39 11.80 -5.91 28.92
C ALA A 39 11.29 -5.24 30.22
N PRO A 40 12.14 -4.85 31.20
CA PRO A 40 11.69 -4.11 32.38
C PRO A 40 11.08 -2.74 32.06
N LEU A 41 11.64 -2.00 31.10
CA LEU A 41 11.11 -0.70 30.67
C LEU A 41 9.72 -0.85 30.04
N ASN A 42 9.51 -1.90 29.24
CA ASN A 42 8.20 -2.18 28.65
C ASN A 42 7.15 -2.46 29.74
N LYS A 43 7.51 -3.18 30.81
CA LYS A 43 6.61 -3.42 31.96
C LYS A 43 6.26 -2.13 32.70
N ILE A 44 7.20 -1.17 32.81
CA ILE A 44 6.92 0.15 33.39
C ILE A 44 5.90 0.90 32.52
N GLU A 45 6.06 0.89 31.20
CA GLU A 45 5.09 1.48 30.27
C GLU A 45 3.71 0.80 30.36
N GLU A 46 3.64 -0.52 30.47
CA GLU A 46 2.39 -1.24 30.71
C GLU A 46 1.74 -0.82 32.03
N ALA A 47 2.52 -0.67 33.11
CA ALA A 47 2.02 -0.19 34.39
C ALA A 47 1.48 1.25 34.29
N ARG A 48 2.17 2.14 33.57
CA ARG A 48 1.68 3.51 33.26
C ARG A 48 0.35 3.47 32.53
N ALA A 49 0.24 2.61 31.51
CA ALA A 49 -0.99 2.45 30.74
C ALA A 49 -2.15 1.93 31.60
N LEU A 50 -1.90 0.99 32.52
CA LEU A 50 -2.91 0.46 33.45
C LEU A 50 -3.41 1.52 34.45
N VAL A 51 -2.52 2.38 34.95
CA VAL A 51 -2.88 3.55 35.76
C VAL A 51 -3.72 4.54 34.94
N GLY A 52 -3.30 4.85 33.71
CA GLY A 52 -4.05 5.70 32.79
C GLY A 52 -5.45 5.16 32.50
N HIS A 53 -5.58 3.85 32.26
CA HIS A 53 -6.87 3.19 32.04
C HIS A 53 -7.76 3.25 33.29
N ALA A 54 -7.21 3.04 34.49
CA ALA A 54 -7.97 3.15 35.74
C ALA A 54 -8.52 4.57 35.94
N LYS A 55 -7.68 5.60 35.73
CA LYS A 55 -8.07 7.02 35.83
C LYS A 55 -9.12 7.41 34.78
N GLY A 56 -8.87 7.09 33.51
CA GLY A 56 -9.73 7.54 32.41
C GLY A 56 -11.01 6.72 32.24
N LYS A 57 -10.87 5.42 31.95
CA LYS A 57 -12.00 4.60 31.50
C LYS A 57 -12.84 4.06 32.65
N TRP A 58 -12.19 3.62 33.73
CA TRP A 58 -12.91 3.02 34.86
C TRP A 58 -13.51 4.09 35.76
N LEU A 59 -12.68 4.95 36.36
CA LEU A 59 -13.17 6.02 37.24
C LEU A 59 -14.04 7.02 36.48
N GLY A 60 -13.62 7.45 35.27
CA GLY A 60 -14.47 8.31 34.44
C GLY A 60 -15.80 7.66 34.02
N GLY A 61 -15.82 6.34 33.81
CA GLY A 61 -17.05 5.59 33.57
C GLY A 61 -17.98 5.55 34.79
N ALA A 62 -17.42 5.29 35.97
CA ALA A 62 -18.18 5.28 37.22
C ALA A 62 -18.72 6.68 37.58
N GLU A 63 -17.95 7.74 37.34
CA GLU A 63 -18.41 9.13 37.54
C GLU A 63 -19.54 9.51 36.58
N LYS A 64 -19.44 9.08 35.33
CA LYS A 64 -20.52 9.26 34.35
C LYS A 64 -21.79 8.49 34.78
N GLY A 65 -21.66 7.24 35.20
CA GLY A 65 -22.77 6.43 35.70
C GLY A 65 -23.43 7.03 36.95
N LEU A 66 -22.64 7.59 37.88
CA LEU A 66 -23.15 8.34 39.03
C LEU A 66 -23.93 9.60 38.61
N ALA A 67 -23.43 10.36 37.62
CA ALA A 67 -24.12 11.52 37.10
C ALA A 67 -25.45 11.15 36.41
N GLU A 68 -25.47 10.04 35.66
CA GLU A 68 -26.68 9.48 35.05
C GLU A 68 -27.69 9.00 36.11
N ALA A 69 -27.21 8.34 37.17
CA ALA A 69 -28.06 7.91 38.30
C ALA A 69 -28.67 9.11 39.05
N GLU A 70 -27.91 10.19 39.26
CA GLU A 70 -28.45 11.41 39.88
C GLU A 70 -29.47 12.10 38.95
N ALA A 71 -29.21 12.12 37.63
CA ALA A 71 -30.17 12.64 36.67
C ALA A 71 -31.46 11.80 36.62
N MET A 72 -31.37 10.47 36.74
CA MET A 72 -32.53 9.58 36.89
C MET A 72 -33.30 9.90 38.19
N ARG A 73 -32.59 10.11 39.30
CA ARG A 73 -33.19 10.47 40.59
C ARG A 73 -33.96 11.79 40.53
N GLN A 74 -33.39 12.81 39.87
CA GLN A 74 -34.04 14.12 39.70
C GLN A 74 -35.30 14.07 38.84
N LYS A 75 -35.37 13.13 37.88
CA LYS A 75 -36.52 12.93 36.99
C LYS A 75 -37.57 11.97 37.54
N ALA A 76 -37.27 11.26 38.63
CA ALA A 76 -38.14 10.23 39.19
C ALA A 76 -39.38 10.82 39.88
N VAL A 77 -40.56 10.52 39.33
CA VAL A 77 -41.86 11.00 39.84
C VAL A 77 -42.54 9.95 40.73
N THR A 78 -42.22 8.68 40.53
CA THR A 78 -42.78 7.56 41.29
C THR A 78 -41.79 6.98 42.32
N PRO A 79 -42.27 6.33 43.39
CA PRO A 79 -41.40 5.63 44.34
C PRO A 79 -40.53 4.55 43.68
N ALA A 80 -41.05 3.83 42.69
CA ALA A 80 -40.32 2.78 41.97
C ALA A 80 -39.15 3.34 41.14
N GLU A 81 -39.35 4.49 40.47
CA GLU A 81 -38.27 5.16 39.71
C GLU A 81 -37.17 5.69 40.64
N ARG A 82 -37.54 6.19 41.84
CA ARG A 82 -36.56 6.62 42.84
C ARG A 82 -35.75 5.45 43.38
N GLU A 83 -36.39 4.31 43.61
CA GLU A 83 -35.71 3.08 44.04
C GLU A 83 -34.76 2.54 42.95
N ALA A 84 -35.16 2.60 41.67
CA ALA A 84 -34.30 2.20 40.55
C ALA A 84 -33.08 3.13 40.39
N ALA A 85 -33.28 4.44 40.50
CA ALA A 85 -32.18 5.41 40.46
C ALA A 85 -31.21 5.22 41.62
N GLU A 86 -31.72 4.91 42.82
CA GLU A 86 -30.90 4.62 44.00
C GLU A 86 -30.10 3.32 43.85
N LYS A 87 -30.68 2.27 43.25
CA LYS A 87 -29.95 1.01 42.95
C LYS A 87 -28.80 1.24 41.97
N GLU A 88 -29.02 2.01 40.90
CA GLU A 88 -27.93 2.38 39.98
C GLU A 88 -26.88 3.27 40.67
N ARG A 89 -27.30 4.21 41.52
CA ARG A 89 -26.36 5.05 42.31
C ARG A 89 -25.46 4.19 43.20
N VAL A 90 -26.03 3.25 43.95
CA VAL A 90 -25.28 2.34 44.84
C VAL A 90 -24.32 1.47 44.04
N LYS A 91 -24.75 0.94 42.90
CA LYS A 91 -23.90 0.15 41.98
C LYS A 91 -22.72 0.97 41.47
N TRP A 92 -22.94 2.17 40.94
CA TRP A 92 -21.87 3.02 40.42
C TRP A 92 -20.96 3.57 41.53
N GLN A 93 -21.48 3.75 42.75
CA GLN A 93 -20.69 4.09 43.93
C GLN A 93 -19.74 2.94 44.32
N ALA A 94 -20.24 1.71 44.32
CA ALA A 94 -19.41 0.52 44.56
C ALA A 94 -18.34 0.33 43.46
N ASP A 95 -18.69 0.55 42.19
CA ASP A 95 -17.75 0.52 41.07
C ASP A 95 -16.67 1.61 41.19
N LYS A 96 -17.03 2.80 41.67
CA LYS A 96 -16.09 3.90 41.94
C LYS A 96 -15.11 3.52 43.05
N GLU A 97 -15.58 2.95 44.15
CA GLU A 97 -14.75 2.49 45.26
C GLU A 97 -13.79 1.36 44.84
N ALA A 98 -14.29 0.39 44.09
CA ALA A 98 -13.46 -0.66 43.47
C ALA A 98 -12.39 -0.07 42.53
N GLY A 99 -12.77 0.92 41.72
CA GLY A 99 -11.85 1.63 40.82
C GLY A 99 -10.78 2.41 41.57
N LEU A 100 -11.11 3.05 42.70
CA LEU A 100 -10.14 3.77 43.55
C LEU A 100 -9.13 2.82 44.21
N LYS A 101 -9.61 1.67 44.70
CA LYS A 101 -8.74 0.62 45.25
C LYS A 101 -7.80 0.06 44.17
N ALA A 102 -8.33 -0.29 43.00
CA ALA A 102 -7.54 -0.78 41.89
C ALA A 102 -6.53 0.27 41.38
N LEU A 103 -6.90 1.56 41.40
CA LEU A 103 -5.98 2.65 41.06
C LEU A 103 -4.82 2.74 42.07
N ALA A 104 -5.11 2.67 43.38
CA ALA A 104 -4.07 2.69 44.40
C ALA A 104 -3.11 1.50 44.27
N GLU A 105 -3.62 0.29 44.03
CA GLU A 105 -2.81 -0.90 43.79
C GLU A 105 -1.92 -0.76 42.54
N ARG A 106 -2.48 -0.26 41.43
CA ARG A 106 -1.72 -0.02 40.19
C ARG A 106 -0.69 1.10 40.32
N GLN A 107 -1.01 2.16 41.07
CA GLN A 107 -0.09 3.26 41.32
C GLN A 107 1.08 2.80 42.19
N ALA A 108 0.83 2.02 43.25
CA ALA A 108 1.90 1.44 44.07
C ALA A 108 2.81 0.51 43.26
N ALA A 109 2.24 -0.30 42.36
CA ALA A 109 3.01 -1.14 41.45
C ALA A 109 3.86 -0.32 40.46
N LEU A 110 3.31 0.78 39.92
CA LEU A 110 4.03 1.70 39.06
C LEU A 110 5.18 2.38 39.80
N ASP A 111 4.92 2.94 40.98
CA ASP A 111 5.92 3.65 41.79
C ASP A 111 7.09 2.73 42.16
N ALA A 112 6.78 1.47 42.54
CA ALA A 112 7.79 0.45 42.81
C ALA A 112 8.62 0.11 41.57
N ALA A 113 8.00 0.01 40.40
CA ALA A 113 8.70 -0.26 39.14
C ALA A 113 9.55 0.93 38.66
N GLN A 114 9.11 2.16 38.94
CA GLN A 114 9.82 3.39 38.56
C GLN A 114 11.10 3.65 39.36
N ALA A 115 11.23 3.09 40.57
CA ALA A 115 12.42 3.23 41.39
C ALA A 115 13.70 2.74 40.68
N ASP A 116 13.59 1.68 39.88
CA ASP A 116 14.69 1.11 39.09
C ASP A 116 14.73 1.63 37.64
N GLU A 117 13.82 2.51 37.23
CA GLU A 117 13.73 3.02 35.85
C GLU A 117 15.05 3.62 35.34
N PRO A 118 15.78 4.46 36.09
CA PRO A 118 17.07 4.99 35.64
C PRO A 118 18.11 3.89 35.37
N LYS A 119 18.13 2.85 36.21
CA LYS A 119 19.02 1.69 36.05
C LYS A 119 18.67 0.90 34.79
N TYR A 120 17.38 0.67 34.52
CA TYR A 120 16.95 -0.01 33.30
C TYR A 120 17.22 0.81 32.04
N ILE A 121 17.07 2.14 32.10
CA ILE A 121 17.45 3.05 31.00
C ILE A 121 18.94 2.91 30.70
N GLN A 122 19.80 2.98 31.73
CA GLN A 122 21.24 2.83 31.57
C GLN A 122 21.63 1.46 30.99
N ALA A 123 21.02 0.38 31.49
CA ALA A 123 21.24 -0.96 30.96
C ALA A 123 20.79 -1.11 29.50
N SER A 124 19.62 -0.55 29.14
CA SER A 124 19.12 -0.51 27.76
C SER A 124 20.06 0.27 26.84
N GLN A 125 20.58 1.42 27.29
CA GLN A 125 21.57 2.20 26.53
C GLN A 125 22.89 1.44 26.33
N ALA A 126 23.41 0.79 27.38
CA ALA A 126 24.63 -0.01 27.29
C ALA A 126 24.46 -1.21 26.34
N ALA A 127 23.33 -1.92 26.43
CA ALA A 127 23.02 -3.02 25.53
C ALA A 127 22.90 -2.54 24.07
N LYS A 128 22.27 -1.38 23.83
CA LYS A 128 22.18 -0.77 22.48
C LYS A 128 23.56 -0.39 21.94
N ALA A 129 24.45 0.14 22.77
CA ALA A 129 25.82 0.44 22.37
C ALA A 129 26.62 -0.84 22.04
N ALA A 130 26.45 -1.90 22.82
CA ALA A 130 27.06 -3.21 22.56
C ALA A 130 26.54 -3.83 21.25
N LEU A 131 25.23 -3.72 20.99
CA LEU A 131 24.62 -4.15 19.72
C LEU A 131 25.20 -3.40 18.53
N ALA A 132 25.34 -2.07 18.62
CA ALA A 132 25.95 -1.26 17.56
C ALA A 132 27.42 -1.66 17.30
N ALA A 133 28.19 -1.95 18.36
CA ALA A 133 29.56 -2.44 18.23
C ALA A 133 29.62 -3.84 17.59
N ALA A 134 28.71 -4.74 17.98
CA ALA A 134 28.61 -6.07 17.41
C ALA A 134 28.19 -6.03 15.94
N GLU A 135 27.27 -5.13 15.56
CA GLU A 135 26.87 -4.88 14.17
C GLU A 135 28.05 -4.36 13.32
N ALA A 136 28.83 -3.41 13.84
CA ALA A 136 30.03 -2.91 13.17
C ALA A 136 31.08 -4.02 12.98
N ASN A 137 31.28 -4.88 13.97
CA ASN A 137 32.19 -6.02 13.90
C ASN A 137 31.70 -7.08 12.90
N GLU A 138 30.39 -7.37 12.88
CA GLU A 138 29.76 -8.27 11.91
C GLU A 138 29.96 -7.76 10.48
N LEU A 139 29.70 -6.46 10.25
CA LEU A 139 29.91 -5.82 8.96
C LEU A 139 31.38 -5.84 8.53
N LYS A 140 32.31 -5.61 9.47
CA LYS A 140 33.76 -5.69 9.19
C LYS A 140 34.16 -7.11 8.79
N ALA A 141 33.80 -8.12 9.59
CA ALA A 141 34.10 -9.52 9.30
C ALA A 141 33.51 -9.95 7.95
N ALA A 142 32.31 -9.48 7.62
CA ALA A 142 31.68 -9.66 6.33
C ALA A 142 32.49 -9.06 5.19
N LYS A 143 32.89 -7.79 5.29
CA LYS A 143 33.71 -7.11 4.28
C LYS A 143 35.04 -7.83 4.06
N ASP A 144 35.69 -8.28 5.13
CA ASP A 144 36.95 -9.03 5.05
C ASP A 144 36.78 -10.40 4.36
N ALA A 145 35.68 -11.11 4.65
CA ALA A 145 35.34 -12.37 4.00
C ALA A 145 35.08 -12.17 2.50
N ILE A 146 34.30 -11.15 2.15
CA ILE A 146 33.94 -10.79 0.77
C ILE A 146 35.18 -10.38 -0.01
N ALA A 147 36.05 -9.53 0.55
CA ALA A 147 37.27 -9.04 -0.11
C ALA A 147 38.15 -10.18 -0.66
N GLY A 148 38.20 -11.32 0.04
CA GLY A 148 38.93 -12.50 -0.41
C GLY A 148 38.39 -13.16 -1.69
N VAL A 149 37.11 -12.95 -2.02
CA VAL A 149 36.44 -13.52 -3.19
C VAL A 149 35.98 -12.45 -4.20
N MET A 150 36.22 -11.18 -3.92
CA MET A 150 35.79 -10.06 -4.78
C MET A 150 36.30 -10.11 -6.21
N PRO A 151 37.58 -10.47 -6.49
CA PRO A 151 38.06 -10.58 -7.88
C PRO A 151 37.22 -11.58 -8.69
N PHE A 152 36.91 -12.72 -8.08
CA PHE A 152 36.03 -13.74 -8.67
C PHE A 152 34.61 -13.20 -8.89
N LEU A 153 33.99 -12.59 -7.87
CA LEU A 153 32.63 -12.06 -7.99
C LEU A 153 32.50 -10.89 -8.97
N SER A 154 33.61 -10.21 -9.29
CA SER A 154 33.63 -9.10 -10.24
C SER A 154 33.77 -9.56 -11.69
N SER A 155 34.33 -10.75 -11.94
CA SER A 155 34.47 -11.33 -13.29
C SER A 155 33.17 -11.94 -13.80
N ASP A 156 32.93 -11.84 -15.12
CA ASP A 156 31.82 -12.48 -15.83
C ASP A 156 32.20 -13.81 -16.53
N GLU A 157 33.46 -14.24 -16.41
CA GLU A 157 34.00 -15.43 -17.11
C GLU A 157 33.19 -16.72 -16.89
N LEU A 158 32.61 -16.87 -15.69
CA LEU A 158 31.77 -18.03 -15.36
C LEU A 158 30.27 -17.79 -15.51
N ASP A 159 29.83 -16.58 -15.88
CA ASP A 159 28.41 -16.22 -15.89
C ASP A 159 27.61 -17.23 -16.72
N ALA A 160 28.04 -17.53 -17.96
CA ALA A 160 27.34 -18.47 -18.85
C ALA A 160 27.14 -19.86 -18.22
N LYS A 161 28.15 -20.40 -17.52
CA LYS A 161 28.07 -21.71 -16.86
C LYS A 161 27.24 -21.64 -15.57
N LEU A 162 27.40 -20.58 -14.79
CA LEU A 162 26.67 -20.36 -13.55
C LEU A 162 25.19 -20.22 -13.82
N VAL A 163 24.79 -19.35 -14.76
CA VAL A 163 23.37 -19.10 -15.06
C VAL A 163 22.69 -20.36 -15.59
N ALA A 164 23.34 -21.09 -16.51
CA ALA A 164 22.81 -22.37 -17.02
C ALA A 164 22.64 -23.39 -15.88
N CYS A 165 23.65 -23.53 -15.00
CA CYS A 165 23.58 -24.43 -13.86
C CYS A 165 22.45 -24.07 -12.89
N VAL A 166 22.28 -22.78 -12.59
CA VAL A 166 21.22 -22.30 -11.67
C VAL A 166 19.84 -22.47 -12.28
N VAL A 167 19.65 -22.15 -13.57
CA VAL A 167 18.38 -22.37 -14.26
C VAL A 167 18.02 -23.86 -14.22
N LEU A 168 18.96 -24.76 -14.52
CA LEU A 168 18.72 -26.20 -14.44
C LEU A 168 18.43 -26.68 -13.01
N ALA A 169 19.11 -26.13 -12.00
CA ALA A 169 18.87 -26.46 -10.60
C ALA A 169 17.48 -26.01 -10.14
N GLN A 170 17.09 -24.78 -10.47
CA GLN A 170 15.79 -24.22 -10.09
C GLN A 170 14.63 -24.83 -10.88
N ALA A 171 14.80 -25.06 -12.19
CA ALA A 171 13.79 -25.68 -13.03
C ALA A 171 13.63 -27.18 -12.75
N THR A 172 14.72 -27.80 -12.28
CA THR A 172 14.97 -29.24 -12.23
C THR A 172 15.01 -29.88 -13.63
N PRO A 173 15.94 -30.81 -13.91
CA PRO A 173 15.94 -31.52 -15.19
C PRO A 173 14.61 -32.22 -15.49
N ARG A 174 13.98 -32.78 -14.44
CA ARG A 174 12.65 -33.39 -14.53
C ARG A 174 11.57 -32.37 -14.93
N GLY A 175 11.53 -31.20 -14.30
CA GLY A 175 10.52 -30.18 -14.59
C GLY A 175 10.61 -29.62 -16.01
N LEU A 176 11.82 -29.47 -16.56
CA LEU A 176 12.00 -29.09 -17.97
C LEU A 176 11.59 -30.23 -18.92
N ALA A 177 11.94 -31.48 -18.61
CA ALA A 177 11.53 -32.63 -19.40
C ALA A 177 10.01 -32.80 -19.42
N GLU A 178 9.34 -32.67 -18.28
CA GLU A 178 7.87 -32.72 -18.18
C GLU A 178 7.19 -31.62 -19.01
N PHE A 179 7.79 -30.43 -19.10
CA PHE A 179 7.29 -29.36 -19.97
C PHE A 179 7.54 -29.67 -21.46
N ALA A 180 8.76 -30.06 -21.82
CA ALA A 180 9.14 -30.38 -23.20
C ALA A 180 8.30 -31.54 -23.78
N GLN A 181 7.96 -32.54 -22.97
CA GLN A 181 7.14 -33.69 -23.38
C GLN A 181 5.70 -33.33 -23.77
N GLN A 182 5.24 -32.11 -23.51
CA GLN A 182 3.91 -31.65 -23.93
C GLN A 182 3.80 -31.48 -25.46
N GLY A 183 4.92 -31.27 -26.18
CA GLY A 183 4.91 -31.13 -27.62
C GLY A 183 6.20 -30.53 -28.20
N ARG A 184 6.33 -30.58 -29.53
CA ARG A 184 7.52 -30.07 -30.25
C ARG A 184 7.76 -28.57 -30.03
N GLU A 185 6.69 -27.78 -29.86
CA GLU A 185 6.81 -26.35 -29.58
C GLU A 185 7.41 -26.11 -28.19
N GLN A 186 6.99 -26.90 -27.18
CA GLN A 186 7.51 -26.81 -25.82
C GLN A 186 8.95 -27.29 -25.74
N GLU A 187 9.30 -28.36 -26.46
CA GLU A 187 10.67 -28.83 -26.61
C GLU A 187 11.58 -27.75 -27.23
N ALA A 188 11.13 -27.10 -28.32
CA ALA A 188 11.84 -26.00 -28.94
C ALA A 188 12.08 -24.83 -27.97
N LEU A 189 11.07 -24.43 -27.19
CA LEU A 189 11.21 -23.36 -26.18
C LEU A 189 12.26 -23.69 -25.10
N VAL A 190 12.38 -24.96 -24.70
CA VAL A 190 13.44 -25.40 -23.77
C VAL A 190 14.81 -25.31 -24.45
N GLY A 191 14.92 -25.73 -25.71
CA GLY A 191 16.13 -25.60 -26.51
C GLY A 191 16.58 -24.14 -26.65
N GLU A 192 15.64 -23.24 -26.99
CA GLU A 192 15.88 -21.79 -27.11
C GLU A 192 16.37 -21.20 -25.79
N LEU A 193 15.73 -21.53 -24.67
CA LEU A 193 16.15 -21.06 -23.34
C LEU A 193 17.58 -21.48 -23.02
N LEU A 194 17.91 -22.76 -23.21
CA LEU A 194 19.22 -23.30 -22.84
C LEU A 194 20.33 -22.85 -23.80
N ALA A 195 19.98 -22.40 -25.01
CA ALA A 195 20.89 -21.81 -25.96
C ALA A 195 21.15 -20.30 -25.71
N ASP A 196 20.25 -19.61 -25.00
CA ASP A 196 20.34 -18.17 -24.74
C ASP A 196 20.82 -17.86 -23.31
N GLY A 197 22.15 -17.81 -23.15
CA GLY A 197 22.80 -17.47 -21.89
C GLY A 197 22.46 -16.07 -21.37
N ASP A 198 22.25 -15.10 -22.26
CA ASP A 198 21.92 -13.73 -21.90
C ASP A 198 20.49 -13.62 -21.37
N LEU A 199 19.54 -14.30 -22.00
CA LEU A 199 18.17 -14.40 -21.50
C LEU A 199 18.13 -15.09 -20.14
N MET A 200 18.82 -16.23 -19.97
CA MET A 200 18.93 -16.91 -18.68
C MET A 200 19.47 -15.98 -17.59
N LYS A 201 20.52 -15.20 -17.90
CA LYS A 201 21.08 -14.19 -16.98
C LYS A 201 20.07 -13.10 -16.64
N GLN A 202 19.36 -12.55 -17.63
CA GLN A 202 18.30 -11.55 -17.40
C GLN A 202 17.18 -12.10 -16.51
N MET A 203 16.76 -13.35 -16.73
CA MET A 203 15.76 -14.02 -15.90
C MET A 203 16.24 -14.12 -14.45
N LEU A 204 17.48 -14.57 -14.22
CA LEU A 204 18.03 -14.73 -12.88
C LEU A 204 18.29 -13.41 -12.15
N VAL A 205 18.68 -12.34 -12.86
CA VAL A 205 18.76 -10.99 -12.29
C VAL A 205 17.41 -10.51 -11.76
N ALA A 206 16.32 -10.98 -12.39
CA ALA A 206 14.94 -10.76 -11.99
C ALA A 206 14.35 -11.87 -11.09
N ASP A 207 15.20 -12.67 -10.42
CA ASP A 207 14.86 -13.77 -9.48
C ASP A 207 14.37 -15.08 -10.08
N GLY A 208 14.52 -15.25 -11.38
CA GLY A 208 14.12 -16.48 -12.06
C GLY A 208 12.61 -16.69 -12.11
N ALA A 209 12.21 -17.76 -12.78
CA ALA A 209 10.80 -18.09 -12.97
C ALA A 209 10.16 -18.54 -11.65
N LYS A 210 8.97 -18.03 -11.35
CA LYS A 210 8.20 -18.42 -10.16
C LYS A 210 8.01 -19.94 -10.15
N GLY A 211 8.24 -20.57 -9.00
CA GLY A 211 8.17 -22.01 -8.84
C GLY A 211 9.16 -22.81 -9.70
N GLY A 212 10.21 -22.18 -10.24
CA GLY A 212 11.15 -22.82 -11.17
C GLY A 212 10.53 -23.15 -12.53
N LYS A 213 9.35 -22.61 -12.87
CA LYS A 213 8.62 -22.99 -14.09
C LYS A 213 9.14 -22.28 -15.35
N TYR A 214 10.43 -22.43 -15.64
CA TYR A 214 11.11 -21.75 -16.74
C TYR A 214 10.52 -22.05 -18.13
N GLY A 215 10.09 -23.29 -18.40
CA GLY A 215 9.40 -23.63 -19.65
C GLY A 215 8.11 -22.84 -19.85
N HIS A 216 7.30 -22.69 -18.78
CA HIS A 216 6.06 -21.90 -18.84
C HIS A 216 6.37 -20.40 -18.99
N ALA A 217 7.42 -19.90 -18.31
CA ALA A 217 7.88 -18.52 -18.48
C ALA A 217 8.27 -18.26 -19.96
N MET A 218 9.00 -19.18 -20.59
CA MET A 218 9.36 -19.07 -22.00
C MET A 218 8.14 -19.05 -22.93
N ALA A 219 7.15 -19.91 -22.68
CA ALA A 219 5.91 -19.91 -23.45
C ALA A 219 5.18 -18.56 -23.36
N ILE A 220 5.09 -17.98 -22.16
CA ILE A 220 4.49 -16.66 -21.95
C ILE A 220 5.31 -15.58 -22.67
N TYR A 221 6.64 -15.61 -22.54
CA TYR A 221 7.53 -14.62 -23.14
C TYR A 221 7.43 -14.62 -24.66
N ALA A 222 7.47 -15.80 -25.28
CA ALA A 222 7.29 -15.97 -26.72
C ALA A 222 5.89 -15.50 -27.19
N ALA A 223 4.84 -15.84 -26.43
CA ALA A 223 3.48 -15.39 -26.75
C ALA A 223 3.33 -13.87 -26.69
N ILE A 224 3.93 -13.22 -25.69
CA ILE A 224 3.95 -11.75 -25.58
C ILE A 224 4.71 -11.12 -26.75
N GLN A 225 5.91 -11.63 -27.10
CA GLN A 225 6.68 -11.11 -28.23
C GLN A 225 5.98 -11.30 -29.59
N LYS A 226 5.15 -12.35 -29.70
CA LYS A 226 4.28 -12.55 -30.87
C LYS A 226 3.11 -11.56 -30.89
N ALA A 227 2.55 -11.24 -29.74
CA ALA A 227 1.43 -10.30 -29.61
C ALA A 227 1.84 -8.83 -29.79
N SER A 228 3.06 -8.45 -29.41
CA SER A 228 3.61 -7.11 -29.61
C SER A 228 5.09 -7.12 -29.97
N SER A 229 5.43 -6.50 -31.11
CA SER A 229 6.83 -6.33 -31.52
C SER A 229 7.64 -5.44 -30.57
N LYS A 230 6.98 -4.56 -29.79
CA LYS A 230 7.65 -3.69 -28.81
C LYS A 230 8.22 -4.47 -27.64
N ALA A 231 7.70 -5.66 -27.35
CA ALA A 231 8.13 -6.52 -26.25
C ALA A 231 9.56 -7.09 -26.40
N LYS A 232 10.26 -6.75 -27.48
CA LYS A 232 11.61 -7.26 -27.79
C LYS A 232 12.73 -6.35 -27.28
N GLU A 233 12.45 -5.10 -26.93
CA GLU A 233 13.47 -4.16 -26.46
C GLU A 233 13.00 -3.22 -25.34
N GLY A 234 13.98 -2.58 -24.70
CA GLY A 234 13.76 -1.47 -23.76
C GLY A 234 12.85 -1.82 -22.57
N LEU A 235 12.00 -0.86 -22.20
CA LEU A 235 11.09 -1.03 -21.06
C LEU A 235 10.05 -2.13 -21.28
N PHE A 236 9.62 -2.32 -22.53
CA PHE A 236 8.59 -3.27 -22.90
C PHE A 236 9.12 -4.71 -22.83
N GLN A 237 10.37 -4.94 -23.20
CA GLN A 237 11.02 -6.23 -22.94
C GLN A 237 11.18 -6.53 -21.45
N ARG A 238 11.58 -5.54 -20.65
CA ARG A 238 11.64 -5.72 -19.19
C ARG A 238 10.27 -6.08 -18.59
N LEU A 239 9.20 -5.45 -19.08
CA LEU A 239 7.82 -5.76 -18.69
C LEU A 239 7.41 -7.17 -19.12
N ALA A 240 7.69 -7.55 -20.37
CA ALA A 240 7.41 -8.88 -20.89
C ALA A 240 8.13 -9.96 -20.07
N LEU A 241 9.41 -9.76 -19.76
CA LEU A 241 10.21 -10.65 -18.93
C LEU A 241 9.62 -10.77 -17.52
N ALA A 242 9.26 -9.65 -16.88
CA ALA A 242 8.66 -9.65 -15.55
C ALA A 242 7.35 -10.42 -15.48
N ILE A 243 6.44 -10.19 -16.43
CA ILE A 243 5.17 -10.92 -16.52
C ILE A 243 5.42 -12.41 -16.72
N SER A 244 6.31 -12.76 -17.65
CA SER A 244 6.65 -14.15 -17.96
C SER A 244 7.16 -14.91 -16.75
N LEU A 245 8.04 -14.30 -15.96
CA LEU A 245 8.61 -14.91 -14.76
C LEU A 245 7.60 -15.03 -13.62
N GLU A 246 6.76 -14.01 -13.43
CA GLU A 246 5.83 -13.96 -12.31
C GLU A 246 4.57 -14.81 -12.55
N HIS A 247 4.09 -14.86 -13.79
CA HIS A 247 2.91 -15.64 -14.22
C HIS A 247 3.27 -17.06 -14.66
N ALA A 248 4.54 -17.47 -14.56
CA ALA A 248 4.98 -18.86 -14.77
C ALA A 248 4.25 -19.85 -13.83
N VAL A 249 3.77 -19.36 -12.69
CA VAL A 249 2.73 -20.01 -11.88
C VAL A 249 1.45 -19.18 -12.05
N PRO A 250 0.33 -19.77 -12.49
CA PRO A 250 -0.90 -19.02 -12.72
C PRO A 250 -1.35 -18.24 -11.48
N ILE A 251 -1.73 -16.97 -11.69
CA ILE A 251 -2.30 -16.12 -10.64
C ILE A 251 -3.81 -16.23 -10.72
N ALA A 252 -4.43 -16.72 -9.64
CA ALA A 252 -5.89 -16.76 -9.54
C ALA A 252 -6.48 -15.36 -9.67
N GLN A 253 -7.51 -15.22 -10.51
CA GLN A 253 -8.16 -13.94 -10.74
C GLN A 253 -9.30 -13.72 -9.75
N SER A 254 -9.36 -12.54 -9.14
CA SER A 254 -10.43 -12.15 -8.22
C SER A 254 -11.57 -11.46 -8.99
N ASN A 255 -12.58 -12.26 -9.35
CA ASN A 255 -13.75 -11.82 -10.09
C ASN A 255 -14.92 -11.41 -9.18
N PRO A 256 -15.92 -10.67 -9.68
CA PRO A 256 -17.20 -10.48 -8.99
C PRO A 256 -17.87 -11.82 -8.66
N GLU A 257 -18.57 -11.90 -7.54
CA GLU A 257 -19.25 -13.13 -7.10
C GLU A 257 -20.37 -13.53 -8.07
N ALA A 258 -21.06 -12.55 -8.65
CA ALA A 258 -22.13 -12.79 -9.63
C ALA A 258 -21.61 -13.28 -10.99
N ASP A 259 -20.31 -13.10 -11.30
CA ASP A 259 -19.73 -13.52 -12.58
C ASP A 259 -19.18 -14.94 -12.50
N THR A 260 -20.08 -15.90 -12.75
CA THR A 260 -19.77 -17.34 -12.72
C THR A 260 -19.01 -17.86 -13.93
N ASN A 261 -18.86 -17.03 -14.98
CA ASN A 261 -18.18 -17.41 -16.23
C ASN A 261 -16.82 -16.72 -16.40
N ALA A 262 -16.35 -15.99 -15.39
CA ALA A 262 -15.10 -15.27 -15.45
C ALA A 262 -13.87 -16.22 -15.51
N PRO A 263 -12.76 -15.78 -16.15
CA PRO A 263 -11.53 -16.57 -16.16
C PRO A 263 -11.02 -16.88 -14.76
N ALA A 264 -10.59 -18.12 -14.51
CA ALA A 264 -10.06 -18.53 -13.22
C ALA A 264 -8.69 -17.90 -12.90
N VAL A 265 -7.93 -17.52 -13.93
CA VAL A 265 -6.57 -16.99 -13.82
C VAL A 265 -6.39 -15.75 -14.67
N VAL A 266 -5.47 -14.88 -14.25
CA VAL A 266 -5.06 -13.71 -15.04
C VAL A 266 -4.32 -14.17 -16.30
N ASP A 267 -4.73 -13.66 -17.46
CA ASP A 267 -4.06 -13.92 -18.73
C ASP A 267 -2.80 -13.05 -18.85
N PRO A 268 -1.60 -13.65 -18.96
CA PRO A 268 -0.35 -12.88 -18.96
C PRO A 268 -0.14 -12.06 -20.24
N VAL A 269 -0.66 -12.51 -21.39
CA VAL A 269 -0.53 -11.77 -22.66
C VAL A 269 -1.43 -10.53 -22.63
N LYS A 270 -2.68 -10.69 -22.17
CA LYS A 270 -3.60 -9.54 -21.98
C LYS A 270 -3.08 -8.57 -20.93
N ARG A 271 -2.53 -9.09 -19.82
CA ARG A 271 -1.87 -8.28 -18.78
C ARG A 271 -0.74 -7.44 -19.36
N TYR A 272 0.11 -8.01 -20.22
CA TYR A 272 1.16 -7.26 -20.90
C TYR A 272 0.59 -6.16 -21.79
N LEU A 273 -0.35 -6.48 -22.67
CA LEU A 273 -0.94 -5.53 -23.61
C LEU A 273 -1.68 -4.39 -22.88
N HIS A 274 -2.30 -4.70 -21.74
CA HIS A 274 -2.94 -3.72 -20.86
C HIS A 274 -1.96 -2.68 -20.33
N PHE A 275 -0.83 -3.13 -19.78
CA PHE A 275 0.21 -2.21 -19.28
C PHE A 275 0.95 -1.49 -20.41
N GLU A 276 1.19 -2.14 -21.55
CA GLU A 276 1.75 -1.50 -22.74
C GLU A 276 0.86 -0.34 -23.19
N LYS A 277 -0.45 -0.59 -23.37
CA LYS A 277 -1.42 0.43 -23.77
C LYS A 277 -1.50 1.56 -22.73
N ALA A 278 -1.64 1.23 -21.45
CA ALA A 278 -1.73 2.23 -20.39
C ALA A 278 -0.49 3.13 -20.33
N TYR A 279 0.71 2.59 -20.57
CA TYR A 279 1.93 3.40 -20.64
C TYR A 279 1.90 4.35 -21.84
N LEU A 280 1.55 3.85 -23.04
CA LEU A 280 1.51 4.64 -24.27
C LEU A 280 0.46 5.75 -24.22
N ASP A 281 -0.65 5.51 -23.51
CA ASP A 281 -1.72 6.49 -23.29
C ASP A 281 -1.38 7.51 -22.18
N GLY A 282 -0.19 7.41 -21.56
CA GLY A 282 0.22 8.29 -20.46
C GLY A 282 -0.54 8.04 -19.16
N GLU A 283 -1.12 6.84 -19.00
CA GLU A 283 -1.96 6.49 -17.85
C GLU A 283 -1.18 5.89 -16.67
N LEU A 284 0.08 5.50 -16.84
CA LEU A 284 0.91 4.99 -15.75
C LEU A 284 1.73 6.11 -15.10
N ASP A 285 2.22 5.87 -13.89
CA ASP A 285 3.11 6.81 -13.22
C ASP A 285 4.36 7.09 -14.08
N PRO A 286 4.88 8.34 -14.15
CA PRO A 286 6.08 8.67 -14.91
C PRO A 286 7.30 7.82 -14.58
N ALA A 287 7.38 7.28 -13.36
CA ALA A 287 8.47 6.41 -12.93
C ALA A 287 8.40 4.99 -13.54
N PHE A 288 7.26 4.55 -14.09
CA PHE A 288 7.07 3.20 -14.65
C PHE A 288 8.20 2.80 -15.60
N LYS A 289 8.60 3.70 -16.51
CA LYS A 289 9.66 3.47 -17.51
C LYS A 289 11.03 3.12 -16.91
N SER A 290 11.27 3.53 -15.67
CA SER A 290 12.55 3.38 -14.97
C SER A 290 12.67 2.05 -14.24
N LEU A 291 11.57 1.31 -14.11
CA LEU A 291 11.53 0.06 -13.37
C LEU A 291 12.35 -1.03 -14.08
N SER A 292 13.03 -1.81 -13.25
CA SER A 292 13.68 -3.05 -13.62
C SER A 292 12.66 -4.18 -13.85
N ALA A 293 13.07 -5.24 -14.55
CA ALA A 293 12.24 -6.44 -14.67
C ALA A 293 11.89 -7.03 -13.29
N TRP A 294 12.78 -6.92 -12.30
CA TRP A 294 12.49 -7.33 -10.93
C TRP A 294 11.31 -6.51 -10.39
N GLU A 295 11.39 -5.18 -10.35
CA GLU A 295 10.33 -4.30 -9.83
C GLU A 295 8.98 -4.49 -10.54
N TYR A 296 8.98 -4.64 -11.86
CA TYR A 296 7.76 -4.89 -12.62
C TYR A 296 7.00 -6.12 -12.13
N ARG A 297 7.68 -7.17 -11.62
CA ARG A 297 7.01 -8.36 -11.06
C ARG A 297 6.04 -7.98 -9.96
N MET A 298 6.39 -7.02 -9.11
CA MET A 298 5.54 -6.55 -8.00
C MET A 298 4.47 -5.54 -8.44
N ALA A 299 4.54 -5.01 -9.66
CA ALA A 299 3.48 -4.22 -10.27
C ALA A 299 2.43 -5.09 -10.97
N VAL A 300 2.85 -6.23 -11.55
CA VAL A 300 1.99 -7.07 -12.41
C VAL A 300 1.45 -8.34 -11.75
N ASN A 301 1.80 -8.60 -10.48
CA ASN A 301 1.41 -9.81 -9.72
C ASN A 301 0.05 -9.74 -9.00
N GLY A 302 -0.82 -8.80 -9.37
CA GLY A 302 -2.13 -8.69 -8.74
C GLY A 302 -3.18 -9.64 -9.31
N ASP A 303 -4.18 -9.93 -8.48
CA ASP A 303 -5.31 -10.82 -8.76
C ASP A 303 -6.46 -10.10 -9.50
N GLU A 304 -6.43 -8.77 -9.55
CA GLU A 304 -7.43 -7.97 -10.24
C GLU A 304 -7.50 -8.27 -11.75
N PRO A 305 -8.70 -8.31 -12.36
CA PRO A 305 -8.84 -8.27 -13.81
C PRO A 305 -8.30 -6.97 -14.42
N ASP A 306 -7.85 -7.03 -15.68
CA ASP A 306 -7.25 -5.87 -16.37
C ASP A 306 -8.22 -4.68 -16.50
N HIS A 307 -9.51 -4.95 -16.76
CA HIS A 307 -10.53 -3.91 -16.80
C HIS A 307 -10.75 -3.24 -15.43
N ILE A 308 -10.47 -3.94 -14.32
CA ILE A 308 -10.53 -3.37 -12.97
C ILE A 308 -9.31 -2.48 -12.68
N LEU A 309 -8.13 -2.81 -13.22
CA LEU A 309 -6.98 -1.89 -13.21
C LEU A 309 -7.26 -0.61 -14.01
N ALA A 310 -7.86 -0.73 -15.19
CA ALA A 310 -8.29 0.43 -15.98
C ALA A 310 -9.30 1.28 -15.21
N TRP A 311 -10.32 0.63 -14.63
CA TRP A 311 -11.29 1.28 -13.77
C TRP A 311 -10.63 2.00 -12.58
N GLY A 312 -9.66 1.38 -11.90
CA GLY A 312 -8.95 2.00 -10.78
C GLY A 312 -8.25 3.30 -11.18
N ARG A 313 -7.62 3.32 -12.37
CA ARG A 313 -7.01 4.53 -12.92
C ARG A 313 -8.03 5.60 -13.26
N GLU A 314 -9.09 5.23 -13.98
CA GLU A 314 -10.16 6.14 -14.37
C GLU A 314 -10.87 6.73 -13.15
N MET A 315 -11.33 5.87 -12.24
CA MET A 315 -12.00 6.25 -11.01
C MET A 315 -11.17 7.24 -10.22
N LEU A 316 -9.87 6.97 -10.00
CA LEU A 316 -9.07 7.88 -9.19
C LEU A 316 -8.78 9.21 -9.91
N ARG A 317 -8.58 9.21 -11.23
CA ARG A 317 -8.46 10.47 -12.01
C ARG A 317 -9.72 11.32 -11.94
N ASN A 318 -10.88 10.68 -12.00
CA ASN A 318 -12.17 11.35 -12.00
C ASN A 318 -12.58 11.81 -10.61
N TYR A 319 -12.38 10.97 -9.60
CA TYR A 319 -12.85 11.21 -8.24
C TYR A 319 -11.84 11.97 -7.39
N ARG A 320 -10.55 11.58 -7.43
CA ARG A 320 -9.47 12.11 -6.58
C ARG A 320 -8.18 12.38 -7.37
N PRO A 321 -8.22 13.29 -8.36
CA PRO A 321 -7.03 13.65 -9.13
C PRO A 321 -5.89 14.22 -8.28
N ASP A 322 -6.20 14.75 -7.10
CA ASP A 322 -5.23 15.21 -6.11
C ASP A 322 -4.33 14.08 -5.56
N HIS A 323 -4.83 12.84 -5.50
CA HIS A 323 -4.01 11.66 -5.16
C HIS A 323 -3.16 11.18 -6.33
N VAL A 324 -3.57 11.44 -7.56
CA VAL A 324 -2.81 11.12 -8.78
C VAL A 324 -1.66 12.12 -8.99
N LEU A 325 -1.93 13.39 -8.75
CA LEU A 325 -1.00 14.50 -8.92
C LEU A 325 -0.18 14.82 -7.66
N ASN A 326 -0.28 13.98 -6.62
CA ASN A 326 0.39 14.23 -5.35
C ASN A 326 1.93 14.19 -5.51
N PRO A 327 2.66 15.27 -5.21
CA PRO A 327 4.13 15.25 -5.30
C PRO A 327 4.76 14.31 -4.27
N ASP A 328 4.09 14.02 -3.15
CA ASP A 328 4.57 13.07 -2.15
C ASP A 328 4.35 11.62 -2.62
N TYR A 329 5.38 11.03 -3.21
CA TYR A 329 5.35 9.64 -3.67
C TYR A 329 5.01 8.66 -2.56
N GLY A 330 5.26 8.97 -1.29
CA GLY A 330 4.92 8.06 -0.18
C GLY A 330 3.42 7.95 0.10
N TRP A 331 2.61 8.85 -0.47
CA TRP A 331 1.14 8.80 -0.41
C TRP A 331 0.45 8.89 -1.77
N ARG A 332 1.18 9.14 -2.86
CA ARG A 332 0.62 9.14 -4.21
C ARG A 332 -0.14 7.83 -4.47
N TYR A 333 -1.38 7.97 -4.94
CA TYR A 333 -2.36 6.89 -5.12
C TYR A 333 -2.88 6.26 -3.82
N SER A 334 -2.01 5.71 -2.97
CA SER A 334 -2.39 4.97 -1.76
C SER A 334 -3.05 5.86 -0.69
N GLY A 335 -2.84 7.19 -0.76
CA GLY A 335 -3.51 8.19 0.06
C GLY A 335 -5.04 8.13 -0.02
N ALA A 336 -5.59 7.63 -1.13
CA ALA A 336 -7.03 7.37 -1.29
C ALA A 336 -7.60 6.43 -0.22
N VAL A 337 -6.79 5.52 0.34
CA VAL A 337 -7.21 4.65 1.44
C VAL A 337 -7.56 5.45 2.69
N ARG A 338 -6.83 6.54 2.96
CA ARG A 338 -7.04 7.36 4.15
C ARG A 338 -8.25 8.27 4.02
N THR A 339 -8.52 8.72 2.79
CA THR A 339 -9.55 9.72 2.55
C THR A 339 -10.88 9.12 2.15
N ASP A 340 -10.90 8.00 1.44
CA ASP A 340 -12.11 7.50 0.77
C ASP A 340 -12.44 6.04 1.12
N VAL A 341 -11.50 5.25 1.67
CA VAL A 341 -11.85 3.93 2.22
C VAL A 341 -12.21 4.12 3.69
N ARG A 342 -13.47 3.90 4.06
CA ARG A 342 -13.91 4.02 5.48
C ARG A 342 -13.29 2.93 6.36
N TYR A 343 -12.86 3.28 7.57
CA TYR A 343 -12.48 2.27 8.57
C TYR A 343 -13.73 1.70 9.27
N GLY A 344 -13.80 0.38 9.38
CA GLY A 344 -14.89 -0.35 10.04
C GLY A 344 -15.53 -1.42 9.16
N SER A 345 -16.08 -2.46 9.79
CA SER A 345 -16.66 -3.64 9.12
C SER A 345 -18.18 -3.61 8.97
N GLN A 346 -18.85 -2.61 9.54
CA GLN A 346 -20.32 -2.52 9.64
C GLN A 346 -21.04 -2.52 8.28
N ASN A 347 -20.38 -2.01 7.24
CA ASN A 347 -20.96 -1.88 5.90
C ASN A 347 -20.55 -3.02 4.96
N VAL A 348 -19.67 -3.94 5.37
CA VAL A 348 -19.22 -5.06 4.51
C VAL A 348 -20.39 -5.98 4.14
N LYS A 349 -21.41 -6.07 4.99
CA LYS A 349 -22.66 -6.80 4.72
C LYS A 349 -23.49 -6.22 3.54
N TYR A 350 -23.13 -5.03 3.06
CA TYR A 350 -23.74 -4.39 1.89
C TYR A 350 -22.84 -4.47 0.65
N ASP A 351 -21.81 -5.33 0.67
CA ASP A 351 -21.03 -5.64 -0.54
C ASP A 351 -21.98 -6.23 -1.59
N ARG A 352 -21.80 -5.78 -2.83
CA ARG A 352 -22.65 -6.12 -3.95
C ARG A 352 -22.01 -7.24 -4.78
N PRO A 353 -22.69 -8.36 -5.05
CA PRO A 353 -22.10 -9.50 -5.74
C PRO A 353 -21.71 -9.19 -7.19
N GLU A 354 -22.37 -8.22 -7.83
CA GLU A 354 -22.04 -7.76 -9.17
C GLU A 354 -20.79 -6.86 -9.25
N LEU A 355 -20.35 -6.32 -8.11
CA LEU A 355 -19.15 -5.48 -8.04
C LEU A 355 -17.91 -6.33 -7.74
N GLN A 356 -16.79 -5.94 -8.33
CA GLN A 356 -15.52 -6.57 -7.98
C GLN A 356 -15.09 -6.14 -6.57
N LYS A 357 -14.33 -7.00 -5.88
CA LYS A 357 -13.84 -6.79 -4.51
C LYS A 357 -13.30 -5.38 -4.22
N TYR A 358 -12.48 -4.78 -5.09
CA TYR A 358 -11.88 -3.46 -4.91
C TYR A 358 -12.90 -2.32 -5.06
N GLN A 359 -13.91 -2.49 -5.91
CA GLN A 359 -15.06 -1.60 -5.99
C GLN A 359 -15.88 -1.63 -4.70
N ASN A 360 -16.14 -2.84 -4.18
CA ASN A 360 -16.79 -3.02 -2.87
C ASN A 360 -15.97 -2.44 -1.71
N ILE A 361 -14.62 -2.52 -1.75
CA ILE A 361 -13.78 -1.95 -0.68
C ILE A 361 -13.90 -0.44 -0.60
N ILE A 362 -13.86 0.29 -1.72
CA ILE A 362 -14.02 1.75 -1.67
C ILE A 362 -15.46 2.15 -1.33
N LEU A 363 -16.45 1.40 -1.81
CA LEU A 363 -17.87 1.62 -1.51
C LEU A 363 -18.17 1.50 0.00
N ASN A 364 -17.79 0.36 0.60
CA ASN A 364 -18.22 -0.02 1.94
C ASN A 364 -17.14 0.08 3.01
N GLY A 365 -15.89 0.32 2.63
CA GLY A 365 -14.77 0.39 3.57
C GLY A 365 -14.32 -0.99 4.07
N GLY A 366 -13.68 -1.00 5.24
CA GLY A 366 -13.20 -2.20 5.90
C GLY A 366 -12.13 -1.94 6.95
N VAL A 367 -11.75 -2.98 7.68
CA VAL A 367 -10.60 -2.96 8.61
C VAL A 367 -9.27 -3.11 7.83
N CYS A 368 -8.15 -3.22 8.57
CA CYS A 368 -6.78 -3.20 8.03
C CYS A 368 -6.56 -4.04 6.75
N GLY A 369 -7.08 -5.26 6.67
CA GLY A 369 -6.94 -6.13 5.50
C GLY A 369 -7.47 -5.50 4.20
N ARG A 370 -8.74 -5.09 4.19
CA ARG A 370 -9.39 -4.47 3.02
C ARG A 370 -8.69 -3.18 2.61
N ARG A 371 -8.29 -2.36 3.58
CA ARG A 371 -7.55 -1.11 3.36
C ARG A 371 -6.20 -1.34 2.69
N ALA A 372 -5.42 -2.30 3.20
CA ALA A 372 -4.15 -2.67 2.59
C ALA A 372 -4.34 -3.27 1.19
N PHE A 373 -5.41 -4.05 0.97
CA PHE A 373 -5.73 -4.60 -0.35
C PHE A 373 -6.03 -3.50 -1.36
N PHE A 374 -6.88 -2.52 -1.01
CA PHE A 374 -7.18 -1.40 -1.88
C PHE A 374 -5.96 -0.53 -2.17
N GLY A 375 -5.13 -0.25 -1.16
CA GLY A 375 -3.89 0.51 -1.33
C GLY A 375 -2.95 -0.15 -2.36
N ARG A 376 -2.78 -1.47 -2.30
CA ARG A 376 -1.97 -2.19 -3.30
C ARG A 376 -2.62 -2.18 -4.68
N PHE A 377 -3.92 -2.43 -4.76
CA PHE A 377 -4.67 -2.39 -6.01
C PHE A 377 -4.51 -1.04 -6.73
N ILE A 378 -4.68 0.06 -5.99
CA ILE A 378 -4.61 1.38 -6.61
C ILE A 378 -3.18 1.72 -7.04
N LEU A 379 -2.16 1.32 -6.26
CA LEU A 379 -0.76 1.45 -6.68
C LEU A 379 -0.47 0.68 -7.97
N ARG A 380 -0.92 -0.59 -8.08
CA ARG A 380 -0.75 -1.39 -9.30
C ARG A 380 -1.51 -0.85 -10.49
N SER A 381 -2.68 -0.24 -10.27
CA SER A 381 -3.46 0.40 -11.32
C SER A 381 -2.62 1.42 -12.09
N PHE A 382 -1.74 2.15 -11.40
CA PHE A 382 -0.80 3.13 -11.97
C PHE A 382 0.61 2.57 -12.22
N GLY A 383 0.81 1.25 -12.11
CA GLY A 383 2.08 0.60 -12.39
C GLY A 383 3.15 0.73 -11.29
N ILE A 384 2.77 1.10 -10.07
CA ILE A 384 3.70 1.20 -8.94
C ILE A 384 3.89 -0.18 -8.27
N PRO A 385 5.14 -0.68 -8.14
CA PRO A 385 5.44 -1.93 -7.44
C PRO A 385 4.99 -1.91 -5.99
N THR A 386 4.36 -3.00 -5.54
CA THR A 386 3.89 -3.12 -4.15
C THR A 386 3.86 -4.57 -3.65
N VAL A 387 3.98 -4.75 -2.34
CA VAL A 387 3.96 -6.07 -1.68
C VAL A 387 3.03 -6.10 -0.47
N PRO A 388 2.39 -7.25 -0.16
CA PRO A 388 1.84 -7.48 1.18
C PRO A 388 2.92 -7.30 2.24
N ARG A 389 2.60 -6.55 3.30
CA ARG A 389 3.47 -6.43 4.46
C ARG A 389 2.65 -6.64 5.74
N PRO A 390 2.18 -7.86 6.04
CA PRO A 390 1.50 -8.13 7.31
C PRO A 390 2.45 -7.94 8.50
N GLN A 391 1.85 -7.61 9.65
CA GLN A 391 2.48 -7.63 10.97
C GLN A 391 1.54 -8.29 11.97
N THR A 392 2.00 -8.56 13.18
CA THR A 392 1.15 -9.20 14.20
C THR A 392 -0.13 -8.40 14.43
N GLY A 393 -1.28 -9.05 14.26
CA GLY A 393 -2.60 -8.44 14.46
C GLY A 393 -3.03 -7.40 13.42
N HIS A 394 -2.23 -7.13 12.38
CA HIS A 394 -2.49 -6.02 11.48
C HIS A 394 -1.96 -6.23 10.06
N ALA A 395 -2.73 -5.77 9.06
CA ALA A 395 -2.33 -5.82 7.65
C ALA A 395 -1.88 -4.44 7.18
N ALA A 396 -0.69 -4.40 6.56
CA ALA A 396 -0.13 -3.22 5.94
C ALA A 396 0.41 -3.56 4.54
N LEU A 397 0.89 -2.54 3.83
CA LEU A 397 1.53 -2.69 2.54
C LEU A 397 2.86 -1.93 2.52
N ALA A 398 3.78 -2.42 1.70
CA ALA A 398 4.96 -1.65 1.31
C ALA A 398 4.92 -1.42 -0.20
N HIS A 399 5.45 -0.29 -0.65
CA HIS A 399 5.50 0.03 -2.07
C HIS A 399 6.73 0.82 -2.43
N TRP A 400 7.06 0.77 -3.72
CA TRP A 400 8.18 1.46 -4.29
C TRP A 400 7.90 2.96 -4.49
N THR A 401 8.92 3.78 -4.32
CA THR A 401 9.01 5.19 -4.72
C THR A 401 10.38 5.44 -5.34
N PRO A 402 10.59 6.55 -6.08
CA PRO A 402 11.92 6.92 -6.58
C PRO A 402 12.97 6.99 -5.46
N ASP A 403 12.58 7.38 -4.25
CA ASP A 403 13.47 7.51 -3.09
C ASP A 403 13.68 6.17 -2.36
N GLY A 404 12.92 5.13 -2.69
CA GLY A 404 13.02 3.79 -2.11
C GLY A 404 11.68 3.22 -1.67
N TRP A 405 11.73 2.06 -0.99
CA TRP A 405 10.53 1.41 -0.50
C TRP A 405 10.03 2.03 0.80
N VAL A 406 8.72 2.26 0.88
CA VAL A 406 8.05 2.86 2.04
C VAL A 406 6.88 1.99 2.47
N ILE A 407 6.58 2.01 3.77
CA ILE A 407 5.42 1.32 4.35
C ILE A 407 4.25 2.31 4.45
N ASN A 408 3.05 1.89 4.05
CA ASN A 408 1.82 2.58 4.39
C ASN A 408 0.97 1.73 5.35
N LEU A 409 0.25 2.44 6.23
CA LEU A 409 -0.77 1.88 7.11
C LEU A 409 -0.20 0.87 8.11
N GLY A 410 1.04 1.01 8.57
CA GLY A 410 1.68 0.02 9.45
C GLY A 410 2.90 0.56 10.18
N ALA A 411 3.44 -0.23 11.09
CA ALA A 411 4.64 0.12 11.84
C ALA A 411 5.90 0.12 10.95
N ASN A 412 6.99 0.73 11.45
CA ASN A 412 8.28 0.78 10.77
C ASN A 412 8.83 -0.62 10.43
N TRP A 413 9.79 -0.67 9.49
CA TRP A 413 10.54 -1.87 9.11
C TRP A 413 11.06 -2.60 10.36
N GLY A 414 11.06 -3.93 10.33
CA GLY A 414 11.39 -4.79 11.49
C GLY A 414 10.17 -5.28 12.26
N SER A 415 9.00 -4.67 12.09
CA SER A 415 7.77 -5.10 12.76
C SER A 415 6.90 -6.05 11.94
N GLY A 416 7.27 -6.40 10.71
CA GLY A 416 6.42 -7.18 9.81
C GLY A 416 7.16 -8.17 8.94
N ARG A 417 6.45 -8.70 7.94
CA ARG A 417 6.95 -9.76 7.06
C ARG A 417 6.68 -9.43 5.59
N VAL A 418 7.56 -9.89 4.72
CA VAL A 418 7.35 -9.95 3.26
C VAL A 418 7.74 -11.36 2.81
N ASP A 419 6.92 -11.99 1.98
CA ASP A 419 7.14 -13.37 1.48
C ASP A 419 7.47 -14.38 2.60
N ASN A 420 6.76 -14.29 3.73
CA ASN A 420 6.95 -15.09 4.95
C ASN A 420 8.29 -14.90 5.69
N GLY A 421 9.20 -14.05 5.19
CA GLY A 421 10.45 -13.67 5.84
C GLY A 421 10.36 -12.32 6.57
N PRO A 422 11.39 -11.94 7.35
CA PRO A 422 11.50 -10.60 7.93
C PRO A 422 11.51 -9.54 6.84
N ASP A 423 10.72 -8.49 7.01
CA ASP A 423 10.63 -7.39 6.06
C ASP A 423 11.94 -6.59 5.93
N THR A 424 12.83 -6.64 6.93
CA THR A 424 14.18 -6.06 6.87
C THR A 424 15.08 -6.73 5.84
N ILE A 425 14.90 -8.02 5.57
CA ILE A 425 15.63 -8.72 4.49
C ILE A 425 15.16 -8.21 3.13
N PHE A 426 13.84 -7.98 2.98
CA PHE A 426 13.28 -7.36 1.79
C PHE A 426 13.81 -5.94 1.60
N LEU A 427 13.78 -5.10 2.66
CA LEU A 427 14.31 -3.74 2.61
C LEU A 427 15.78 -3.72 2.19
N LEU A 428 16.64 -4.50 2.86
CA LEU A 428 18.06 -4.60 2.56
C LEU A 428 18.30 -4.92 1.07
N ARG A 429 17.54 -5.89 0.57
CA ARG A 429 17.61 -6.30 -0.84
C ARG A 429 17.22 -5.17 -1.79
N THR A 430 16.14 -4.45 -1.47
CA THR A 430 15.67 -3.35 -2.32
C THR A 430 16.67 -2.20 -2.37
N GLN A 431 17.34 -1.90 -1.26
CA GLN A 431 18.38 -0.89 -1.19
C GLN A 431 19.63 -1.32 -1.97
N ALA A 432 20.07 -2.57 -1.80
CA ALA A 432 21.22 -3.10 -2.56
C ALA A 432 20.95 -3.11 -4.08
N ARG A 433 19.72 -3.42 -4.51
CA ARG A 433 19.31 -3.41 -5.93
C ARG A 433 19.38 -2.03 -6.59
N LYS A 434 19.43 -0.93 -5.83
CA LYS A 434 19.71 0.42 -6.38
C LYS A 434 21.13 0.57 -6.93
N HIS A 435 22.01 -0.38 -6.63
CA HIS A 435 23.39 -0.44 -7.11
C HIS A 435 23.58 -1.66 -8.01
N PRO A 436 23.03 -1.66 -9.25
CA PRO A 436 22.92 -2.88 -10.06
C PRO A 436 24.26 -3.55 -10.38
N ALA A 437 25.33 -2.77 -10.58
CA ALA A 437 26.66 -3.31 -10.85
C ALA A 437 27.24 -4.08 -9.64
N ASP A 438 27.04 -3.56 -8.42
CA ASP A 438 27.47 -4.25 -7.20
C ASP A 438 26.50 -5.38 -6.82
N PHE A 439 25.21 -5.19 -7.08
CA PHE A 439 24.21 -6.23 -6.85
C PHE A 439 24.40 -7.44 -7.76
N LEU A 440 24.99 -7.28 -8.96
CA LEU A 440 25.36 -8.42 -9.78
C LEU A 440 26.42 -9.32 -9.09
N LYS A 441 27.33 -8.74 -8.31
CA LYS A 441 28.31 -9.49 -7.50
C LYS A 441 27.61 -10.29 -6.39
N VAL A 442 26.58 -9.72 -5.79
CA VAL A 442 25.66 -10.43 -4.86
C VAL A 442 25.02 -11.61 -5.57
N LEU A 443 24.45 -11.39 -6.76
CA LEU A 443 23.78 -12.43 -7.53
C LEU A 443 24.74 -13.56 -7.90
N ARG A 444 25.98 -13.26 -8.31
CA ARG A 444 27.00 -14.29 -8.58
C ARG A 444 27.28 -15.15 -7.36
N ALA A 445 27.40 -14.56 -6.18
CA ALA A 445 27.54 -15.32 -4.94
C ALA A 445 26.29 -16.20 -4.68
N GLN A 446 25.08 -15.68 -4.91
CA GLN A 446 23.85 -16.48 -4.81
C GLN A 446 23.83 -17.63 -5.82
N TRP A 447 24.24 -17.39 -7.06
CA TRP A 447 24.29 -18.37 -8.13
C TRP A 447 25.30 -19.48 -7.85
N VAL A 448 26.45 -19.15 -7.27
CA VAL A 448 27.39 -20.18 -6.80
C VAL A 448 26.75 -21.04 -5.72
N GLY A 449 26.12 -20.42 -4.71
CA GLY A 449 25.41 -21.16 -3.65
C GLY A 449 24.31 -22.08 -4.22
N ASP A 450 23.46 -21.55 -5.09
CA ASP A 450 22.39 -22.32 -5.77
C ASP A 450 22.98 -23.46 -6.62
N ALA A 451 24.05 -23.20 -7.39
CA ALA A 451 24.70 -24.21 -8.23
C ALA A 451 25.35 -25.33 -7.41
N LEU A 452 25.86 -25.04 -6.22
CA LEU A 452 26.43 -26.02 -5.30
C LEU A 452 25.38 -26.70 -4.41
N GLY A 453 24.10 -26.32 -4.50
CA GLY A 453 23.04 -26.86 -3.65
C GLY A 453 23.16 -26.44 -2.18
N GLU A 454 23.76 -25.28 -1.92
CA GLU A 454 23.81 -24.73 -0.57
C GLU A 454 22.41 -24.44 -0.02
N GLN A 455 22.23 -24.63 1.28
CA GLN A 455 21.03 -24.12 1.95
C GLN A 455 20.95 -22.60 1.76
N LYS A 456 19.77 -22.07 1.43
CA LYS A 456 19.55 -20.62 1.34
C LYS A 456 19.63 -19.98 2.72
N TYR A 457 20.23 -18.80 2.80
CA TYR A 457 20.26 -17.98 4.01
C TYR A 457 18.84 -17.65 4.47
N ASN A 458 18.57 -17.84 5.77
CA ASN A 458 17.31 -17.48 6.39
C ASN A 458 17.58 -16.59 7.62
N GLY A 459 17.27 -15.29 7.49
CA GLY A 459 17.47 -14.30 8.55
C GLY A 459 16.70 -14.58 9.85
N SER A 460 15.73 -15.50 9.84
CA SER A 460 14.98 -15.94 11.03
C SER A 460 15.49 -17.23 11.66
N ARG A 461 16.46 -17.93 11.05
CA ARG A 461 17.01 -19.19 11.57
C ARG A 461 18.50 -19.08 11.83
N GLU A 462 18.89 -19.37 13.06
CA GLU A 462 20.29 -19.43 13.47
C GLU A 462 21.05 -20.51 12.67
N GLY A 463 22.32 -20.25 12.39
CA GLY A 463 23.18 -21.17 11.63
C GLY A 463 22.75 -21.45 10.19
N SER A 464 21.67 -20.83 9.70
CA SER A 464 21.15 -21.12 8.36
C SER A 464 22.01 -20.51 7.25
N GLY A 465 22.00 -21.21 6.12
CA GLY A 465 22.68 -20.79 4.90
C GLY A 465 24.05 -21.45 4.71
N GLY A 466 24.37 -21.82 3.48
CA GLY A 466 25.74 -22.16 3.10
C GLY A 466 26.64 -20.93 2.97
N LEU A 467 27.94 -21.16 2.79
CA LEU A 467 28.98 -20.13 2.76
C LEU A 467 28.66 -19.02 1.75
N TRP A 468 28.34 -19.38 0.51
CA TRP A 468 28.06 -18.42 -0.55
C TRP A 468 26.72 -17.70 -0.35
N SER A 469 25.70 -18.40 0.14
CA SER A 469 24.41 -17.77 0.47
C SER A 469 24.55 -16.72 1.58
N VAL A 470 25.39 -16.99 2.58
CA VAL A 470 25.72 -16.07 3.67
C VAL A 470 26.52 -14.89 3.12
N MET A 471 27.58 -15.14 2.34
CA MET A 471 28.37 -14.08 1.72
C MET A 471 27.52 -13.14 0.85
N ALA A 472 26.55 -13.67 0.09
CA ALA A 472 25.63 -12.87 -0.69
C ALA A 472 24.73 -11.96 0.17
N HIS A 473 24.23 -12.46 1.30
CA HIS A 473 23.47 -11.64 2.24
C HIS A 473 24.33 -10.49 2.79
N PHE A 474 25.56 -10.80 3.19
CA PHE A 474 26.47 -9.81 3.75
C PHE A 474 27.03 -8.83 2.72
N ALA A 475 27.17 -9.22 1.46
CA ALA A 475 27.50 -8.31 0.37
C ALA A 475 26.41 -7.26 0.16
N GLN A 476 25.13 -7.62 0.35
CA GLN A 476 24.05 -6.63 0.37
C GLN A 476 24.20 -5.65 1.54
N LYS A 477 24.48 -6.14 2.76
CA LYS A 477 24.77 -5.28 3.92
C LYS A 477 25.92 -4.30 3.65
N ALA A 478 27.01 -4.78 3.03
CA ALA A 478 28.15 -3.94 2.66
C ALA A 478 27.78 -2.85 1.66
N ILE A 479 27.07 -3.19 0.57
CA ILE A 479 26.58 -2.22 -0.42
C ILE A 479 25.74 -1.13 0.24
N VAL A 480 24.77 -1.53 1.06
CA VAL A 480 23.82 -0.61 1.70
C VAL A 480 24.52 0.32 2.70
N ALA A 481 25.45 -0.22 3.48
CA ALA A 481 26.26 0.55 4.41
C ALA A 481 27.16 1.57 3.69
N ASP A 482 27.84 1.16 2.62
CA ASP A 482 28.74 2.04 1.85
C ASP A 482 27.97 3.13 1.11
N ALA A 483 26.78 2.80 0.60
CA ALA A 483 25.86 3.74 -0.03
C ALA A 483 25.19 4.71 0.96
N LYS A 484 25.29 4.48 2.27
CA LYS A 484 24.58 5.22 3.32
C LYS A 484 23.07 5.34 3.01
N SER A 485 22.49 4.22 2.55
CA SER A 485 21.11 4.20 2.08
C SER A 485 20.15 4.63 3.19
N LEU A 486 19.28 5.58 2.89
CA LEU A 486 18.26 6.03 3.82
C LEU A 486 17.10 5.05 3.87
N GLN A 487 16.61 4.78 5.07
CA GLN A 487 15.35 4.09 5.30
C GLN A 487 14.24 5.13 5.37
N LEU A 488 13.24 5.02 4.49
CA LEU A 488 12.07 5.87 4.54
C LEU A 488 11.22 5.51 5.77
N ALA A 489 10.73 6.54 6.47
CA ALA A 489 9.82 6.36 7.60
C ALA A 489 8.48 5.76 7.14
N ALA A 490 7.91 4.87 7.96
CA ALA A 490 6.56 4.37 7.71
C ALA A 490 5.52 5.50 7.83
N ARG A 491 4.46 5.38 7.04
CA ARG A 491 3.41 6.39 6.93
C ARG A 491 2.08 5.84 7.38
N GLY A 492 1.30 6.63 8.12
CA GLY A 492 0.03 6.18 8.70
C GLY A 492 0.22 5.06 9.70
N THR A 493 1.15 5.24 10.65
CA THR A 493 1.51 4.25 11.68
C THR A 493 0.43 4.04 12.74
N GLN A 494 -0.54 4.97 12.86
CA GLN A 494 -1.64 4.86 13.82
C GLN A 494 -2.67 3.83 13.32
N LEU A 495 -2.97 2.85 14.18
CA LEU A 495 -3.77 1.67 13.85
C LEU A 495 -5.26 1.96 14.06
N GLY A 496 -5.97 2.25 12.96
CA GLY A 496 -7.42 2.47 12.97
C GLY A 496 -7.85 3.76 12.28
N GLU A 497 -6.98 4.76 12.28
CA GLU A 497 -7.25 6.12 11.83
C GLU A 497 -5.91 6.57 11.20
N ALA A 498 -5.77 6.97 9.95
CA ALA A 498 -6.24 8.26 9.47
C ALA A 498 -6.26 9.40 10.51
N ASP A 499 -5.54 9.35 11.64
CA ASP A 499 -5.49 10.39 12.71
C ASP A 499 -4.82 11.71 12.29
N GLU A 500 -4.79 11.94 11.00
CA GLU A 500 -4.62 13.27 10.46
C GLU A 500 -5.98 13.95 10.48
N SER A 501 -6.03 15.15 11.08
CA SER A 501 -7.24 15.97 11.07
C SER A 501 -7.70 16.21 9.62
N ALA A 502 -8.97 16.59 9.42
CA ALA A 502 -9.47 16.90 8.08
C ALA A 502 -8.56 17.93 7.38
N GLU A 503 -8.03 18.89 8.15
CA GLU A 503 -7.06 19.89 7.72
C GLU A 503 -5.72 19.27 7.31
N THR A 504 -5.17 18.34 8.10
CA THR A 504 -3.91 17.65 7.76
C THR A 504 -4.08 16.80 6.49
N ARG A 505 -5.20 16.09 6.35
CA ARG A 505 -5.50 15.31 5.13
C ARG A 505 -5.64 16.22 3.90
N ALA A 506 -6.29 17.38 4.06
CA ALA A 506 -6.48 18.37 2.99
C ALA A 506 -5.18 19.14 2.65
N ALA A 507 -4.25 19.27 3.60
CA ALA A 507 -2.93 19.86 3.38
C ALA A 507 -1.95 18.89 2.69
N ALA A 508 -2.14 17.58 2.88
CA ALA A 508 -1.26 16.53 2.32
C ALA A 508 -1.48 16.26 0.83
N VAL A 509 -2.41 16.96 0.18
CA VAL A 509 -2.79 16.77 -1.22
C VAL A 509 -2.66 18.08 -1.99
N ALA A 510 -2.32 17.98 -3.28
CA ALA A 510 -2.06 19.15 -4.10
C ALA A 510 -3.34 20.00 -4.30
N LYS A 511 -3.35 21.21 -3.75
CA LYS A 511 -4.41 22.19 -4.03
C LYS A 511 -4.23 22.77 -5.43
N ALA A 512 -5.35 23.04 -6.09
CA ALA A 512 -5.32 23.75 -7.35
C ALA A 512 -5.15 25.26 -7.15
N THR A 513 -4.33 25.88 -7.99
CA THR A 513 -4.40 27.32 -8.23
C THR A 513 -5.63 27.60 -9.09
N VAL A 514 -6.59 28.34 -8.56
CA VAL A 514 -7.83 28.71 -9.26
C VAL A 514 -7.62 30.04 -9.97
N THR A 515 -7.86 30.07 -11.28
CA THR A 515 -7.79 31.29 -12.10
C THR A 515 -9.19 31.89 -12.33
N ASP A 516 -9.26 33.13 -12.79
CA ASP A 516 -10.55 33.74 -13.17
C ASP A 516 -11.20 33.02 -14.35
N ALA A 517 -10.41 32.44 -15.26
CA ALA A 517 -10.90 31.60 -16.35
C ALA A 517 -11.61 30.34 -15.83
N ASP A 518 -11.10 29.72 -14.76
CA ASP A 518 -11.72 28.54 -14.14
C ASP A 518 -13.10 28.83 -13.53
N LYS A 519 -13.34 30.09 -13.14
CA LYS A 519 -14.59 30.55 -12.51
C LYS A 519 -15.63 31.03 -13.54
N ARG A 520 -15.27 31.10 -14.81
CA ARG A 520 -16.11 31.72 -15.84
C ARG A 520 -17.37 30.89 -16.08
N ILE A 521 -18.52 31.46 -15.74
CA ILE A 521 -19.84 30.95 -16.12
C ILE A 521 -20.06 31.24 -17.60
N VAL A 522 -20.56 30.25 -18.35
CA VAL A 522 -20.75 30.35 -19.81
C VAL A 522 -22.20 30.06 -20.16
N THR A 523 -22.80 30.92 -20.99
CA THR A 523 -24.13 30.69 -21.56
C THR A 523 -24.00 30.21 -23.00
N GLY A 524 -24.55 29.02 -23.28
CA GLY A 524 -24.57 28.41 -24.60
C GLY A 524 -25.65 29.01 -25.52
N PRO A 525 -25.60 28.72 -26.84
CA PRO A 525 -26.57 29.24 -27.82
C PRO A 525 -28.02 28.83 -27.56
N ASN A 526 -28.24 27.71 -26.87
CA ASN A 526 -29.54 27.22 -26.45
C ASN A 526 -30.05 27.84 -25.14
N GLY A 527 -29.35 28.85 -24.61
CA GLY A 527 -29.66 29.47 -23.32
C GLY A 527 -29.23 28.66 -22.10
N ALA A 528 -28.60 27.49 -22.28
CA ALA A 528 -28.09 26.72 -21.16
C ALA A 528 -26.89 27.44 -20.51
N ILE A 529 -26.89 27.53 -19.18
CA ILE A 529 -25.86 28.20 -18.40
C ILE A 529 -25.03 27.14 -17.67
N THR A 530 -23.75 27.05 -18.00
CA THR A 530 -22.81 26.15 -17.33
C THR A 530 -22.04 26.91 -16.26
N ILE A 531 -22.16 26.46 -15.02
CA ILE A 531 -21.49 26.99 -13.84
C ILE A 531 -20.37 26.01 -13.46
N PRO A 532 -19.09 26.33 -13.68
CA PRO A 532 -18.00 25.45 -13.28
C PRO A 532 -17.92 25.36 -11.74
N ALA A 533 -17.52 24.20 -11.21
CA ALA A 533 -17.44 24.00 -9.75
C ALA A 533 -16.52 25.02 -9.05
N ALA A 534 -15.50 25.53 -9.74
CA ALA A 534 -14.62 26.58 -9.21
C ALA A 534 -15.30 27.95 -9.01
N ALA A 535 -16.46 28.19 -9.63
CA ALA A 535 -17.26 29.39 -9.41
C ALA A 535 -18.08 29.33 -8.10
N CYS A 536 -18.18 28.15 -7.48
CA CYS A 536 -18.92 27.95 -6.24
C CYS A 536 -18.06 28.22 -5.00
N GLY A 537 -18.67 28.75 -3.94
CA GLY A 537 -18.08 28.96 -2.61
C GLY A 537 -18.43 27.85 -1.62
N GLY A 538 -17.97 27.97 -0.37
CA GLY A 538 -18.31 27.02 0.72
C GLY A 538 -17.14 26.27 1.35
N GLY A 539 -15.89 26.56 0.95
CA GLY A 539 -14.69 26.02 1.60
C GLY A 539 -14.38 24.55 1.26
N ASN A 540 -15.16 23.91 0.39
CA ASN A 540 -14.83 22.62 -0.19
C ASN A 540 -13.53 22.67 -1.01
N GLN A 541 -12.86 21.53 -1.13
CA GLN A 541 -11.55 21.46 -1.76
C GLN A 541 -11.67 21.52 -3.29
N LEU A 542 -10.99 22.48 -3.92
CA LEU A 542 -10.81 22.54 -5.37
C LEU A 542 -9.50 21.87 -5.79
N VAL A 543 -9.59 21.01 -6.80
CA VAL A 543 -8.50 20.20 -7.33
C VAL A 543 -8.50 20.26 -8.86
N LYS A 544 -7.33 20.03 -9.49
CA LYS A 544 -7.22 19.97 -10.95
C LYS A 544 -8.06 18.83 -11.50
N SER A 545 -8.70 19.03 -12.64
CA SER A 545 -9.48 17.98 -13.32
C SER A 545 -8.76 17.46 -14.56
N PHE A 546 -8.81 16.14 -14.79
CA PHE A 546 -8.34 15.53 -16.04
C PHE A 546 -9.25 15.85 -17.24
N LEU A 547 -10.45 16.40 -17.02
CA LEU A 547 -11.28 17.00 -18.08
C LEU A 547 -10.89 18.45 -18.42
N GLY A 548 -9.82 18.98 -17.81
CA GLY A 548 -9.40 20.38 -17.91
C GLY A 548 -10.04 21.27 -16.85
N GLY A 549 -9.38 22.38 -16.52
CA GLY A 549 -9.79 23.29 -15.43
C GLY A 549 -9.79 22.60 -14.06
N GLN A 550 -10.76 22.95 -13.21
CA GLN A 550 -10.88 22.44 -11.84
C GLN A 550 -12.13 21.57 -11.64
N GLN A 551 -12.15 20.83 -10.53
CA GLN A 551 -13.31 20.14 -9.95
C GLN A 551 -13.31 20.31 -8.43
N MET A 552 -14.47 20.14 -7.80
CA MET A 552 -14.65 20.29 -6.36
C MET A 552 -14.91 18.94 -5.70
N ILE A 553 -14.18 18.63 -4.62
CA ILE A 553 -14.49 17.51 -3.72
C ILE A 553 -15.50 18.02 -2.70
N CYS A 554 -16.74 17.62 -2.87
CA CYS A 554 -17.89 18.09 -2.09
C CYS A 554 -18.08 17.21 -0.86
N GLY A 555 -17.57 17.66 0.29
CA GLY A 555 -17.78 17.01 1.59
C GLY A 555 -18.54 17.87 2.60
N GLY A 556 -18.70 19.16 2.32
CA GLY A 556 -19.47 20.13 3.08
C GLY A 556 -20.43 20.93 2.21
N PRO A 557 -21.09 21.95 2.76
CA PRO A 557 -22.09 22.73 2.04
C PRO A 557 -21.39 23.65 1.04
N PHE A 558 -22.07 24.01 -0.04
CA PHE A 558 -21.53 24.94 -1.02
C PHE A 558 -22.60 25.83 -1.61
N THR A 559 -22.18 26.97 -2.15
CA THR A 559 -23.08 27.94 -2.77
C THR A 559 -22.58 28.32 -4.15
N CYS A 560 -23.48 28.48 -5.11
CA CYS A 560 -23.13 28.95 -6.44
C CYS A 560 -23.99 30.18 -6.76
N VAL A 561 -23.36 31.27 -7.19
CA VAL A 561 -24.05 32.50 -7.57
C VAL A 561 -24.07 32.58 -9.09
N VAL A 562 -25.24 32.82 -9.66
CA VAL A 562 -25.43 32.84 -11.12
C VAL A 562 -26.41 33.94 -11.52
N ASP A 563 -26.09 34.68 -12.56
CA ASP A 563 -27.03 35.59 -13.21
C ASP A 563 -27.76 34.86 -14.33
N VAL A 564 -29.10 34.88 -14.31
CA VAL A 564 -29.93 34.30 -15.37
C VAL A 564 -30.66 35.39 -16.15
N PRO A 565 -30.81 35.26 -17.49
CA PRO A 565 -31.29 36.35 -18.34
C PRO A 565 -32.80 36.60 -18.26
N LYS A 566 -33.57 35.62 -17.77
CA LYS A 566 -35.03 35.72 -17.63
C LYS A 566 -35.49 34.95 -16.40
N ALA A 567 -36.49 35.46 -15.71
CA ALA A 567 -37.18 34.71 -14.66
C ALA A 567 -37.89 33.50 -15.26
N GLY A 568 -37.93 32.38 -14.54
CA GLY A 568 -38.62 31.17 -14.99
C GLY A 568 -38.16 29.90 -14.30
N THR A 569 -38.71 28.77 -14.74
CA THR A 569 -38.28 27.44 -14.33
C THR A 569 -37.09 26.99 -15.17
N TYR A 570 -36.06 26.48 -14.52
CA TYR A 570 -34.86 25.92 -15.14
C TYR A 570 -34.70 24.46 -14.70
N ALA A 571 -34.29 23.61 -15.63
CA ALA A 571 -33.82 22.26 -15.31
C ALA A 571 -32.34 22.34 -14.92
N LEU A 572 -32.03 22.03 -13.67
CA LEU A 572 -30.67 21.96 -13.15
C LEU A 572 -30.14 20.51 -13.21
N THR A 573 -28.98 20.33 -13.82
CA THR A 573 -28.19 19.09 -13.73
C THR A 573 -26.81 19.35 -13.15
N ALA A 574 -26.18 18.32 -12.60
CA ALA A 574 -24.79 18.34 -12.17
C ALA A 574 -23.99 17.24 -12.87
N ARG A 575 -22.74 17.54 -13.23
CA ARG A 575 -21.75 16.54 -13.65
C ARG A 575 -20.96 16.07 -12.45
N VAL A 576 -21.14 14.81 -12.06
CA VAL A 576 -20.63 14.28 -10.78
C VAL A 576 -19.90 12.95 -10.94
N VAL A 577 -19.06 12.64 -9.96
CA VAL A 577 -18.45 11.33 -9.73
C VAL A 577 -18.64 10.94 -8.27
N THR A 578 -18.97 9.68 -8.03
CA THR A 578 -19.22 9.08 -6.72
C THR A 578 -18.61 7.68 -6.67
N VAL A 579 -18.07 7.34 -5.51
CA VAL A 579 -17.60 5.98 -5.18
C VAL A 579 -18.37 5.38 -4.00
N HIS A 580 -19.20 6.19 -3.35
CA HIS A 580 -20.12 5.80 -2.27
C HIS A 580 -21.57 5.84 -2.79
N SER A 581 -22.41 4.93 -2.31
CA SER A 581 -23.85 4.94 -2.64
C SER A 581 -24.61 5.96 -1.80
N ASP A 582 -25.89 6.19 -2.17
CA ASP A 582 -26.87 6.90 -1.35
C ASP A 582 -26.48 8.34 -1.00
N THR A 583 -25.81 9.00 -1.95
CA THR A 583 -25.46 10.42 -1.85
C THR A 583 -26.72 11.25 -2.10
N ARG A 584 -27.16 11.96 -1.06
CA ARG A 584 -28.29 12.88 -1.12
C ARG A 584 -27.79 14.30 -0.95
N LEU A 585 -28.28 15.21 -1.79
CA LEU A 585 -27.93 16.62 -1.77
C LEU A 585 -29.21 17.44 -1.82
N LEU A 586 -29.41 18.32 -0.84
CA LEU A 586 -30.54 19.24 -0.85
C LEU A 586 -30.10 20.60 -1.39
N LEU A 587 -30.93 21.18 -2.23
CA LEU A 587 -30.72 22.47 -2.88
C LEU A 587 -31.81 23.46 -2.47
N THR A 588 -31.42 24.64 -2.03
CA THR A 588 -32.31 25.78 -1.82
C THR A 588 -31.97 26.89 -2.82
N PRO A 589 -32.81 27.13 -3.85
CA PRO A 589 -32.65 28.29 -4.72
C PRO A 589 -33.15 29.56 -4.01
N ASN A 590 -32.29 30.58 -3.93
CA ASN A 590 -32.53 31.83 -3.21
C ASN A 590 -33.03 31.56 -1.77
N ASP A 591 -34.09 32.24 -1.35
CA ASP A 591 -34.73 32.07 -0.04
C ASP A 591 -35.97 31.15 -0.11
N ALA A 592 -35.95 30.15 -1.01
CA ALA A 592 -37.06 29.20 -1.13
C ALA A 592 -37.33 28.49 0.22
N LYS A 593 -38.60 28.44 0.62
CA LYS A 593 -39.02 27.88 1.91
C LYS A 593 -38.81 26.37 2.04
N ALA A 594 -38.77 25.66 0.92
CA ALA A 594 -38.60 24.22 0.87
C ALA A 594 -37.40 23.87 -0.02
N PRO A 595 -36.45 23.05 0.46
CA PRO A 595 -35.36 22.56 -0.36
C PRO A 595 -35.85 21.55 -1.40
N VAL A 596 -35.20 21.54 -2.56
CA VAL A 596 -35.36 20.55 -3.63
C VAL A 596 -34.36 19.41 -3.40
N ASP A 597 -34.84 18.18 -3.48
CA ASP A 597 -33.98 17.00 -3.41
C ASP A 597 -33.27 16.78 -4.75
N MET A 598 -31.95 16.78 -4.75
CA MET A 598 -31.11 16.54 -5.92
C MET A 598 -30.47 15.15 -5.79
N PRO A 599 -31.00 14.12 -6.48
CA PRO A 599 -30.45 12.78 -6.40
C PRO A 599 -29.08 12.73 -7.07
N ILE A 600 -28.06 12.32 -6.32
CA ILE A 600 -26.71 12.11 -6.84
C ILE A 600 -26.54 10.62 -7.16
N PRO A 601 -26.31 10.24 -8.43
CA PRO A 601 -26.22 8.84 -8.82
C PRO A 601 -24.97 8.18 -8.23
N PHE A 602 -25.04 6.86 -8.01
CA PHE A 602 -23.85 6.03 -7.80
C PHE A 602 -23.21 5.72 -9.15
N THR A 603 -22.10 6.39 -9.43
CA THR A 603 -21.45 6.41 -10.75
C THR A 603 -20.29 5.43 -10.87
N LEU A 604 -19.89 4.82 -9.76
CA LEU A 604 -18.75 3.90 -9.68
C LEU A 604 -17.46 4.52 -10.25
N GLY A 605 -17.20 5.81 -10.00
CA GLY A 605 -15.98 6.48 -10.45
C GLY A 605 -16.01 7.07 -11.87
N ALA A 606 -17.09 6.90 -12.63
CA ALA A 606 -17.26 7.52 -13.94
C ALA A 606 -17.93 8.90 -13.83
N TRP A 607 -17.63 9.81 -14.76
CA TRP A 607 -18.40 11.06 -14.87
C TRP A 607 -19.81 10.78 -15.38
N GLN A 608 -20.82 11.23 -14.64
CA GLN A 608 -22.22 11.14 -15.07
C GLN A 608 -22.97 12.44 -14.81
N GLN A 609 -24.03 12.67 -15.58
CA GLN A 609 -24.99 13.75 -15.31
C GLN A 609 -26.04 13.24 -14.31
N THR A 610 -26.44 14.07 -13.36
CA THR A 610 -27.61 13.81 -12.52
C THR A 610 -28.89 13.87 -13.36
N ALA A 611 -29.96 13.27 -12.84
CA ALA A 611 -31.30 13.60 -13.33
C ALA A 611 -31.56 15.11 -13.15
N PRO A 612 -32.30 15.76 -14.07
CA PRO A 612 -32.65 17.16 -13.94
C PRO A 612 -33.60 17.38 -12.77
N VAL A 613 -33.37 18.45 -12.02
CA VAL A 613 -34.31 18.96 -11.00
C VAL A 613 -34.79 20.34 -11.38
N GLU A 614 -36.08 20.60 -11.21
CA GLU A 614 -36.67 21.90 -11.53
C GLU A 614 -36.36 22.91 -10.42
N VAL A 615 -35.89 24.09 -10.83
CA VAL A 615 -35.66 25.23 -9.93
C VAL A 615 -36.25 26.49 -10.53
N THR A 616 -36.94 27.29 -9.72
CA THR A 616 -37.48 28.58 -10.13
C THR A 616 -36.50 29.67 -9.80
N LEU A 617 -36.08 30.45 -10.80
CA LEU A 617 -35.09 31.52 -10.67
C LEU A 617 -35.69 32.86 -11.08
N SER A 618 -35.24 33.92 -10.42
CA SER A 618 -35.59 35.31 -10.76
C SER A 618 -34.68 35.82 -11.87
N GLU A 619 -35.10 36.82 -12.63
CA GLU A 619 -34.20 37.51 -13.56
C GLU A 619 -33.04 38.18 -12.80
N GLY A 620 -31.82 38.09 -13.34
CA GLY A 620 -30.61 38.59 -12.69
C GLY A 620 -30.01 37.58 -11.70
N LYS A 621 -29.48 38.10 -10.59
CA LYS A 621 -28.65 37.34 -9.65
C LYS A 621 -29.46 36.36 -8.81
N ASN A 622 -29.06 35.09 -8.83
CA ASN A 622 -29.61 34.02 -8.00
C ASN A 622 -28.50 33.33 -7.21
N THR A 623 -28.86 32.80 -6.05
CA THR A 623 -27.97 31.97 -5.21
C THR A 623 -28.52 30.56 -5.11
N LEU A 624 -27.74 29.56 -5.49
CA LEU A 624 -28.05 28.15 -5.30
C LEU A 624 -27.28 27.66 -4.07
N ALA A 625 -27.97 27.35 -2.97
CA ALA A 625 -27.36 26.86 -1.74
C ALA A 625 -27.55 25.34 -1.59
N PHE A 626 -26.45 24.61 -1.43
CA PHE A 626 -26.44 23.16 -1.30
C PHE A 626 -26.03 22.75 0.11
N THR A 627 -26.74 21.78 0.69
CA THR A 627 -26.45 21.28 2.04
C THR A 627 -25.20 20.40 2.07
N ASN A 628 -24.82 19.96 3.27
CA ASN A 628 -23.86 18.86 3.41
C ASN A 628 -24.40 17.62 2.70
N PRO A 629 -23.61 16.98 1.83
CA PRO A 629 -24.01 15.71 1.26
C PRO A 629 -23.87 14.59 2.29
N THR A 630 -24.67 13.52 2.13
CA THR A 630 -24.58 12.34 3.01
C THR A 630 -23.27 11.56 2.83
N ALA A 631 -22.64 11.68 1.67
CA ALA A 631 -21.30 11.15 1.37
C ALA A 631 -20.57 12.10 0.41
N ALA A 632 -19.24 12.07 0.43
CA ALA A 632 -18.45 12.93 -0.45
C ALA A 632 -18.60 12.52 -1.92
N PHE A 633 -18.62 13.51 -2.81
CA PHE A 633 -18.65 13.33 -4.27
C PHE A 633 -17.77 14.37 -4.97
N ALA A 634 -17.36 14.12 -6.20
CA ALA A 634 -16.68 15.12 -7.02
C ALA A 634 -17.68 15.82 -7.94
N LEU A 635 -17.65 17.14 -8.00
CA LEU A 635 -18.45 17.99 -8.88
C LEU A 635 -17.57 18.66 -9.92
N LYS A 636 -17.92 18.56 -11.20
CA LYS A 636 -17.23 19.27 -12.28
C LYS A 636 -17.92 20.59 -12.62
N ASP A 637 -19.20 20.53 -12.88
CA ASP A 637 -20.03 21.66 -13.29
C ASP A 637 -21.51 21.42 -12.97
N LEU A 638 -22.26 22.51 -12.87
CA LEU A 638 -23.70 22.56 -12.87
C LEU A 638 -24.18 23.15 -14.19
N THR A 639 -25.31 22.68 -14.71
CA THR A 639 -25.92 23.23 -15.92
C THR A 639 -27.39 23.57 -15.66
N LEU A 640 -27.75 24.83 -15.90
CA LEU A 640 -29.14 25.31 -15.90
C LEU A 640 -29.63 25.39 -17.33
N THR A 641 -30.68 24.64 -17.67
CA THR A 641 -31.33 24.71 -18.97
C THR A 641 -32.70 25.37 -18.81
N PRO A 642 -33.01 26.45 -19.54
CA PRO A 642 -34.35 27.06 -19.49
C PRO A 642 -35.43 26.00 -19.77
N GLY A 643 -36.47 25.98 -18.94
CA GLY A 643 -37.68 25.20 -19.21
C GLY A 643 -38.34 25.66 -20.52
N LYS A 644 -39.06 24.74 -21.17
CA LYS A 644 -39.88 25.09 -22.34
C LYS A 644 -41.05 25.98 -21.98
#